data_AF-A0AAW1RKY8-F1
#
_entry.id   AF-A0AAW1RKY8-F1
#
_cell.length_a   1.000
_cell.length_b   1.000
_cell.length_c   1.000
_cell.angle_alpha   90.00
_cell.angle_beta   90.00
_cell.angle_gamma   90.00
#
_symmetry.space_group_name_H-M   'P 1'
#
loop_
_entity.id
_entity.type
_entity.pdbx_description
1 polymer ?
#
loop_
_entity_poly.entity_id
_entity_poly.type
_entity_poly.pdbx_seq_one_letter_code
_entity_poly.pdbx_strand_id
1 'polypeptide(L)'
;MPSDAALKRNAKNKERQKRALEPPAKLKASVQDAPTVSILFPTALTPRQRALLHEVAEGNSVAHASAGEGAERRIRLGEAAASTAVEVPDGALSDDAVPHTAAGAAPSPSQRGARNLGAGEEGGPSRALAVPPAARAPTLEAFVARTLPLIEMEREAEVVQALESSAAARPEAAAASGRTLLNLRVRDAEGGLLGRTLLTLVSNKGGGSIVAPLPAHRLSTHDLVALRPAKGGGADAPLASGVVYRVREDSLTVALEEAPDEAIDQPLRLDKLANEVTYRRLRETLTALGRAATAGGPAAPLLDVLFGAAAPRFQEAPVPWTPRIPRLDHSQRAAVSRALAAKDIALVHGPPGTGKTTTVVEIILQEVARGSKVLATAASNIAVDNLVERLVAADPKLKLVRTGHAARLLPSVLAASLEAQVLASDSSALARDCRREMKAATVRLLKLGRKDYAERRALRSELRTLAKEERSRQQKAIAEVLGRAAVVCATLTGTLSYELRDVAFDVAVVDEAAQALEAATWGALLKAPRAVLAGDHLQLPPTVISDAAARQGLAETLFERLQALHGGVASEMLAVQYRMHGDVMAWASHELYDDRLTAADAVAAHTLADLPDVDPRLAGELGVLALIDTAGCGMEEAAEEGSESRANPGEARAALAHVRRLLAAGVRPADIGVITPYNAQVALLREMRGEALAAVEISSVDGFQGREKEAIVISMVRCNAEGTIGFLSDRRRMNVAVTRARRHCALVCDSETVGRDAFLGRLLAHFEAHGEYSSAAELVGD
;
A
#
# COMPACT_ATOMS: atom_id res chain seq x y z
N MET A 1 -56.46 -23.14 34.48
CA MET A 1 -55.26 -23.31 35.33
C MET A 1 -54.17 -23.96 34.50
N PRO A 2 -53.13 -23.24 34.03
CA PRO A 2 -52.06 -23.87 33.25
C PRO A 2 -51.21 -24.80 34.13
N SER A 3 -50.74 -25.90 33.55
CA SER A 3 -50.12 -27.03 34.26
C SER A 3 -48.75 -26.71 34.87
N ASP A 4 -48.44 -27.40 35.97
CA ASP A 4 -47.26 -27.23 36.83
C ASP A 4 -45.90 -27.36 36.08
N ALA A 5 -45.91 -27.97 34.89
CA ALA A 5 -44.74 -28.07 34.01
C ALA A 5 -44.39 -26.75 33.31
N ALA A 6 -45.37 -25.87 33.03
CA ALA A 6 -45.14 -24.57 32.40
C ALA A 6 -44.55 -23.55 33.38
N LEU A 7 -44.95 -23.62 34.66
CA LEU A 7 -44.40 -22.79 35.74
C LEU A 7 -42.94 -23.13 36.05
N LYS A 8 -42.58 -24.42 36.08
CA LYS A 8 -41.20 -24.88 36.29
C LYS A 8 -40.26 -24.51 35.13
N ARG A 9 -40.77 -24.46 33.89
CA ARG A 9 -39.98 -24.06 32.70
C ARG A 9 -39.70 -22.55 32.68
N ASN A 10 -40.65 -21.73 33.14
CA ASN A 10 -40.45 -20.29 33.28
C ASN A 10 -39.50 -19.91 34.43
N ALA A 11 -39.52 -20.64 35.55
CA ALA A 11 -38.58 -20.43 36.65
C ALA A 11 -37.12 -20.74 36.22
N LYS A 12 -36.90 -21.85 35.51
CA LYS A 12 -35.58 -22.26 35.01
C LYS A 12 -34.99 -21.30 33.97
N ASN A 13 -35.84 -20.68 33.14
CA ASN A 13 -35.42 -19.66 32.18
C ASN A 13 -35.05 -18.33 32.86
N LYS A 14 -35.80 -17.90 33.89
CA LYS A 14 -35.44 -16.72 34.69
C LYS A 14 -34.11 -16.89 35.44
N GLU A 15 -33.85 -18.08 35.97
CA GLU A 15 -32.62 -18.38 36.70
C GLU A 15 -31.39 -18.48 35.78
N ARG A 16 -31.57 -19.00 34.54
CA ARG A 16 -30.54 -18.98 33.49
C ARG A 16 -30.23 -17.56 32.99
N GLN A 17 -31.23 -16.70 32.84
CA GLN A 17 -31.01 -15.29 32.50
C GLN A 17 -30.26 -14.55 33.62
N LYS A 18 -30.59 -14.82 34.89
CA LYS A 18 -29.91 -14.20 36.03
C LYS A 18 -28.42 -14.58 36.12
N ARG A 19 -28.06 -15.82 35.76
CA ARG A 19 -26.67 -16.31 35.72
C ARG A 19 -25.85 -15.81 34.53
N ALA A 20 -26.49 -15.36 33.45
CA ALA A 20 -25.83 -14.82 32.27
C ALA A 20 -25.50 -13.32 32.39
N LEU A 21 -26.05 -12.64 33.41
CA LEU A 21 -25.86 -11.22 33.71
C LEU A 21 -24.88 -10.96 34.86
N GLU A 22 -24.30 -12.00 35.48
CA GLU A 22 -23.24 -11.84 36.48
C GLU A 22 -21.85 -11.89 35.82
N PRO A 23 -21.01 -10.83 35.94
CA PRO A 23 -19.66 -10.87 35.41
C PRO A 23 -18.77 -11.84 36.22
N PRO A 24 -17.81 -12.54 35.57
CA PRO A 24 -16.96 -13.53 36.22
C PRO A 24 -16.15 -12.89 37.35
N ALA A 25 -16.06 -13.58 38.50
CA ALA A 25 -15.42 -13.09 39.74
C ALA A 25 -13.96 -12.62 39.58
N LYS A 26 -13.29 -12.92 38.46
CA LYS A 26 -11.96 -12.41 38.11
C LYS A 26 -11.94 -10.94 37.65
N LEU A 27 -13.08 -10.35 37.24
CA LEU A 27 -13.17 -8.92 36.89
C LEU A 27 -13.33 -7.99 38.10
N LYS A 28 -13.81 -8.51 39.24
CA LYS A 28 -14.00 -7.70 40.46
C LYS A 28 -12.69 -7.31 41.15
N ALA A 29 -11.58 -7.97 40.83
CA ALA A 29 -10.28 -7.73 41.47
C ALA A 29 -9.38 -6.73 40.73
N SER A 30 -9.79 -6.22 39.55
CA SER A 30 -8.93 -5.41 38.68
C SER A 30 -9.45 -3.99 38.42
N VAL A 31 -10.40 -3.49 39.20
CA VAL A 31 -10.98 -2.13 39.03
C VAL A 31 -10.69 -1.22 40.23
N GLN A 32 -9.96 -1.68 41.25
CA GLN A 32 -9.72 -0.85 42.43
C GLN A 32 -8.62 0.21 42.28
N ASP A 33 -7.84 0.25 41.19
CA ASP A 33 -6.72 1.20 41.03
C ASP A 33 -6.55 1.78 39.60
N ALA A 34 -7.64 2.17 38.91
CA ALA A 34 -7.56 2.88 37.63
C ALA A 34 -8.02 4.35 37.76
N PRO A 35 -7.32 5.32 37.14
CA PRO A 35 -7.62 6.75 37.30
C PRO A 35 -8.96 7.13 36.66
N THR A 36 -9.63 8.11 37.26
CA THR A 36 -10.99 8.59 36.98
C THR A 36 -11.17 9.07 35.54
N VAL A 37 -11.78 8.25 34.67
CA VAL A 37 -12.06 8.63 33.26
C VAL A 37 -13.49 9.17 33.14
N SER A 38 -13.63 10.42 32.67
CA SER A 38 -14.92 10.95 32.19
C SER A 38 -14.97 10.84 30.67
N ILE A 39 -16.00 10.17 30.13
CA ILE A 39 -16.17 9.97 28.68
C ILE A 39 -17.27 10.90 28.19
N LEU A 40 -16.97 11.67 27.13
CA LEU A 40 -17.89 12.61 26.50
C LEU A 40 -18.30 12.08 25.12
N PHE A 41 -19.60 11.89 24.89
CA PHE A 41 -20.10 11.44 23.60
C PHE A 41 -20.49 12.62 22.69
N PRO A 42 -20.20 12.54 21.37
CA PRO A 42 -20.49 13.60 20.42
C PRO A 42 -21.99 13.73 20.10
N THR A 43 -22.35 14.86 19.50
CA THR A 43 -23.74 15.26 19.20
C THR A 43 -24.39 14.45 18.07
N ALA A 44 -23.62 13.68 17.31
CA ALA A 44 -24.06 12.84 16.21
C ALA A 44 -24.89 11.60 16.65
N LEU A 45 -25.06 11.36 17.96
CA LEU A 45 -25.84 10.24 18.45
C LEU A 45 -27.35 10.42 18.19
N THR A 46 -27.95 9.43 17.55
CA THR A 46 -29.41 9.35 17.37
C THR A 46 -30.13 9.28 18.71
N PRO A 47 -31.42 9.68 18.81
CA PRO A 47 -32.20 9.58 20.05
C PRO A 47 -32.21 8.15 20.65
N ARG A 48 -32.22 7.13 19.79
CA ARG A 48 -32.21 5.72 20.19
C ARG A 48 -30.88 5.29 20.80
N GLN A 49 -29.75 5.74 20.24
CA GLN A 49 -28.41 5.47 20.79
C GLN A 49 -28.20 6.17 22.13
N ARG A 50 -28.74 7.38 22.29
CA ARG A 50 -28.71 8.10 23.58
C ARG A 50 -29.49 7.36 24.66
N ALA A 51 -30.70 6.89 24.35
CA ALA A 51 -31.51 6.11 25.29
C ALA A 51 -30.78 4.83 25.72
N LEU A 52 -30.13 4.13 24.79
CA LEU A 52 -29.34 2.93 25.09
C LEU A 52 -28.14 3.24 26.00
N LEU A 53 -27.47 4.37 25.79
CA LEU A 53 -26.35 4.82 26.64
C LEU A 53 -26.79 5.10 28.08
N HIS A 54 -27.95 5.74 28.26
CA HIS A 54 -28.54 5.95 29.59
C HIS A 54 -28.91 4.61 30.25
N GLU A 55 -29.57 3.72 29.53
CA GLU A 55 -29.99 2.39 30.03
C GLU A 55 -28.78 1.54 30.44
N VAL A 56 -27.71 1.54 29.63
CA VAL A 56 -26.47 0.84 29.93
C VAL A 56 -25.74 1.47 31.12
N ALA A 57 -25.72 2.79 31.23
CA ALA A 57 -25.09 3.48 32.37
C ALA A 57 -25.84 3.19 33.69
N GLU A 58 -27.17 3.23 33.68
CA GLU A 58 -28.01 2.83 34.82
C GLU A 58 -27.78 1.36 35.19
N GLY A 59 -27.80 0.47 34.21
CA GLY A 59 -27.61 -0.98 34.41
C GLY A 59 -26.24 -1.35 35.00
N ASN A 60 -25.23 -0.48 34.84
CA ASN A 60 -23.88 -0.68 35.37
C ASN A 60 -23.55 0.25 36.55
N SER A 61 -24.52 0.99 37.10
CA SER A 61 -24.32 1.93 38.21
C SER A 61 -23.25 3.00 37.94
N VAL A 62 -23.13 3.45 36.69
CA VAL A 62 -22.25 4.55 36.28
C VAL A 62 -23.03 5.85 36.27
N ALA A 63 -22.55 6.85 37.01
CA ALA A 63 -23.16 8.18 37.02
C ALA A 63 -23.09 8.81 35.62
N HIS A 64 -24.18 9.46 35.21
CA HIS A 64 -24.33 9.98 33.87
C HIS A 64 -25.19 11.25 33.86
N ALA A 65 -24.85 12.19 32.99
CA ALA A 65 -25.60 13.44 32.84
C ALA A 65 -25.66 13.85 31.35
N SER A 66 -26.81 14.38 30.94
CA SER A 66 -26.96 15.02 29.62
C SER A 66 -27.02 16.54 29.81
N ALA A 67 -26.27 17.27 28.98
CA ALA A 67 -26.24 18.73 28.97
C ALA A 67 -26.40 19.26 27.53
N GLY A 68 -27.00 20.45 27.39
CA GLY A 68 -27.26 21.12 26.11
C GLY A 68 -28.63 20.79 25.48
N GLU A 69 -29.07 21.62 24.53
CA GLU A 69 -30.33 21.45 23.77
C GLU A 69 -30.05 21.25 22.26
N GLY A 70 -30.97 20.58 21.57
CA GLY A 70 -30.88 20.39 20.12
C GLY A 70 -29.60 19.67 19.64
N ALA A 71 -28.91 20.29 18.69
CA ALA A 71 -27.70 19.76 18.05
C ALA A 71 -26.43 19.88 18.92
N GLU A 72 -26.48 20.58 20.06
CA GLU A 72 -25.35 20.75 20.98
C GLU A 72 -25.37 19.75 22.16
N ARG A 73 -26.38 18.87 22.18
CA ARG A 73 -26.61 17.98 23.32
C ARG A 73 -25.54 16.90 23.44
N ARG A 74 -24.86 16.86 24.59
CA ARG A 74 -23.79 15.89 24.93
C ARG A 74 -24.22 15.02 26.12
N ILE A 75 -23.61 13.83 26.23
CA ILE A 75 -23.77 12.91 27.36
C ILE A 75 -22.40 12.64 27.96
N ARG A 76 -22.30 12.75 29.29
CA ARG A 76 -21.09 12.48 30.07
C ARG A 76 -21.34 11.26 30.97
N LEU A 77 -20.40 10.32 31.03
CA LEU A 77 -20.38 9.17 31.94
C LEU A 77 -19.17 9.27 32.90
N GLY A 78 -19.38 9.11 34.21
CA GLY A 78 -18.35 9.19 35.27
C GLY A 78 -18.88 9.70 36.63
N GLU A 79 -18.08 9.66 37.71
CA GLU A 79 -18.52 10.05 39.07
C GLU A 79 -19.10 11.48 39.15
N ALA A 80 -20.26 11.59 39.79
CA ALA A 80 -20.96 12.85 40.04
C ALA A 80 -20.34 13.61 41.22
N ALA A 81 -19.12 14.13 41.06
CA ALA A 81 -18.53 15.14 41.96
C ALA A 81 -17.27 15.80 41.36
N ALA A 82 -17.46 16.78 40.48
CA ALA A 82 -16.51 17.88 40.28
C ALA A 82 -17.24 19.03 39.59
N SER A 83 -17.93 19.82 40.42
CA SER A 83 -18.39 21.16 40.08
C SER A 83 -17.17 22.09 40.10
N THR A 84 -16.80 22.65 38.95
CA THR A 84 -16.32 24.03 38.87
C THR A 84 -16.41 24.49 37.42
N ALA A 85 -17.13 25.58 37.23
CA ALA A 85 -17.39 26.23 35.96
C ALA A 85 -16.12 26.84 35.37
N VAL A 86 -15.97 26.74 34.05
CA VAL A 86 -15.29 27.77 33.26
C VAL A 86 -16.28 28.16 32.18
N GLU A 87 -16.84 29.35 32.34
CA GLU A 87 -17.74 30.00 31.39
C GLU A 87 -17.00 30.29 30.08
N VAL A 88 -17.62 29.91 28.98
CA VAL A 88 -17.32 30.44 27.64
C VAL A 88 -18.38 31.51 27.39
N PRO A 89 -18.04 32.80 27.24
CA PRO A 89 -19.01 33.79 26.80
C PRO A 89 -19.19 33.68 25.28
N ASP A 90 -20.42 33.48 24.86
CA ASP A 90 -20.86 33.40 23.48
C ASP A 90 -21.44 34.75 23.00
N GLY A 91 -21.04 35.18 21.80
CA GLY A 91 -21.84 35.96 20.85
C GLY A 91 -21.88 37.49 20.96
N ALA A 92 -21.46 38.20 19.90
CA ALA A 92 -22.36 38.99 19.03
C ALA A 92 -21.60 39.73 17.90
N LEU A 93 -22.18 39.66 16.70
CA LEU A 93 -21.92 40.53 15.56
C LEU A 93 -22.31 41.99 15.87
N SER A 94 -21.48 42.96 15.45
CA SER A 94 -21.85 44.12 14.60
C SER A 94 -20.94 45.35 14.82
N ASP A 95 -20.99 46.19 13.80
CA ASP A 95 -20.17 47.36 13.41
C ASP A 95 -19.89 48.46 14.45
N ASP A 96 -18.92 49.27 14.03
CA ASP A 96 -18.61 50.65 14.43
C ASP A 96 -17.95 50.89 15.79
N ALA A 97 -16.67 51.28 15.74
CA ALA A 97 -16.25 52.66 16.02
C ALA A 97 -14.76 52.71 16.38
N VAL A 98 -14.03 53.50 15.59
CA VAL A 98 -12.69 54.02 15.90
C VAL A 98 -12.74 54.82 17.21
N PRO A 99 -11.68 54.77 18.04
CA PRO A 99 -11.07 56.05 18.40
C PRO A 99 -9.55 56.06 18.29
N HIS A 100 -9.10 57.15 17.68
CA HIS A 100 -7.78 57.74 17.77
C HIS A 100 -7.11 57.62 19.15
N THR A 101 -5.81 57.32 19.16
CA THR A 101 -4.84 58.17 19.86
C THR A 101 -3.52 58.19 19.10
N ALA A 102 -3.01 59.40 18.92
CA ALA A 102 -1.81 59.75 18.18
C ALA A 102 -0.65 60.04 19.14
N ALA A 103 0.58 59.83 18.64
CA ALA A 103 1.80 60.63 18.84
C ALA A 103 3.00 59.72 18.49
N GLY A 104 3.72 59.93 17.38
CA GLY A 104 4.77 60.95 17.24
C GLY A 104 6.12 60.31 17.64
N ALA A 105 7.21 60.31 16.88
CA ALA A 105 7.67 61.24 15.87
C ALA A 105 8.77 60.58 15.00
N ALA A 106 8.85 61.02 13.74
CA ALA A 106 10.06 60.95 12.93
C ALA A 106 10.97 62.15 13.24
N PRO A 107 12.24 62.11 12.79
CA PRO A 107 12.62 63.16 11.85
C PRO A 107 13.37 62.62 10.62
N SER A 108 13.25 63.41 9.56
CA SER A 108 13.72 63.23 8.19
C SER A 108 15.07 63.97 7.97
N PRO A 109 15.53 64.30 6.74
CA PRO A 109 16.75 63.75 6.13
C PRO A 109 17.80 64.82 5.73
N SER A 110 18.81 64.43 4.92
CA SER A 110 19.84 65.22 4.20
C SER A 110 21.24 65.22 4.86
N GLN A 111 22.39 65.17 4.18
CA GLN A 111 22.80 65.74 2.89
C GLN A 111 23.95 64.97 2.18
N ARG A 112 23.88 64.97 0.83
CA ARG A 112 24.91 65.21 -0.21
C ARG A 112 26.39 64.85 0.01
N GLY A 113 26.98 64.16 -0.98
CA GLY A 113 28.25 64.62 -1.59
C GLY A 113 29.22 63.60 -2.20
N ALA A 114 29.14 63.42 -3.53
CA ALA A 114 30.25 63.37 -4.53
C ALA A 114 31.09 62.08 -4.80
N ARG A 115 30.95 61.61 -6.07
CA ARG A 115 31.96 61.15 -7.08
C ARG A 115 32.87 59.97 -6.66
N ASN A 116 33.11 58.88 -7.40
CA ASN A 116 33.34 58.73 -8.84
C ASN A 116 33.54 57.22 -9.19
N LEU A 117 33.17 56.82 -10.43
CA LEU A 117 33.76 55.78 -11.30
C LEU A 117 33.64 54.28 -10.96
N GLY A 118 32.80 53.58 -11.74
CA GLY A 118 33.28 52.55 -12.69
C GLY A 118 33.08 51.06 -12.35
N ALA A 119 32.18 50.44 -13.12
CA ALA A 119 32.18 49.05 -13.63
C ALA A 119 31.68 47.88 -12.75
N GLY A 120 30.68 47.17 -13.29
CA GLY A 120 30.43 45.73 -13.07
C GLY A 120 29.27 45.38 -12.14
N GLU A 121 28.06 45.22 -12.67
CA GLU A 121 26.91 44.66 -11.95
C GLU A 121 27.10 43.13 -11.79
N GLU A 122 27.47 42.70 -10.58
CA GLU A 122 27.20 41.34 -10.09
C GLU A 122 25.77 41.30 -9.52
N GLY A 123 24.93 40.42 -10.06
CA GLY A 123 23.57 40.19 -9.62
C GLY A 123 23.52 39.62 -8.20
N GLY A 124 22.61 40.20 -7.39
CA GLY A 124 22.48 39.96 -5.96
C GLY A 124 22.13 38.53 -5.53
N PRO A 125 22.19 38.26 -4.21
CA PRO A 125 22.11 36.93 -3.66
C PRO A 125 20.73 36.32 -3.91
N SER A 126 20.75 35.12 -4.50
CA SER A 126 19.64 34.18 -4.52
C SER A 126 18.98 34.12 -3.14
N ARG A 127 17.68 34.44 -3.09
CA ARG A 127 16.83 34.18 -1.91
C ARG A 127 16.77 32.68 -1.71
N ALA A 128 17.74 32.15 -0.95
CA ALA A 128 17.64 30.84 -0.35
C ALA A 128 16.32 30.79 0.43
N LEU A 129 15.39 29.95 -0.03
CA LEU A 129 14.24 29.52 0.75
C LEU A 129 14.79 29.05 2.10
N ALA A 130 14.36 29.71 3.18
CA ALA A 130 14.77 29.37 4.52
C ALA A 130 14.40 27.90 4.79
N VAL A 131 15.41 27.04 4.84
CA VAL A 131 15.28 25.68 5.34
C VAL A 131 14.82 25.80 6.79
N PRO A 132 13.63 25.27 7.15
CA PRO A 132 13.21 25.27 8.55
C PRO A 132 14.30 24.57 9.39
N PRO A 133 14.56 25.03 10.63
CA PRO A 133 15.56 24.40 11.48
C PRO A 133 15.28 22.90 11.56
N ALA A 134 16.29 22.07 11.28
CA ALA A 134 16.16 20.62 11.25
C ALA A 134 15.38 20.13 12.48
N ALA A 135 14.17 19.66 12.26
CA ALA A 135 13.36 19.07 13.32
C ALA A 135 14.21 17.95 13.93
N ARG A 136 14.45 18.02 15.25
CA ARG A 136 15.19 16.97 15.95
C ARG A 136 14.55 15.62 15.61
N ALA A 137 15.34 14.68 15.11
CA ALA A 137 14.87 13.33 14.84
C ALA A 137 14.19 12.77 16.12
N PRO A 138 13.03 12.11 15.98
CA PRO A 138 12.34 11.57 17.15
C PRO A 138 13.21 10.50 17.82
N THR A 139 13.15 10.39 19.15
CA THR A 139 13.75 9.23 19.82
C THR A 139 13.00 7.95 19.40
N LEU A 140 13.65 6.80 19.54
CA LEU A 140 13.04 5.50 19.23
C LEU A 140 11.75 5.28 20.02
N GLU A 141 11.74 5.63 21.31
CA GLU A 141 10.58 5.50 22.18
C GLU A 141 9.43 6.41 21.72
N ALA A 142 9.75 7.66 21.37
CA ALA A 142 8.76 8.61 20.85
C ALA A 142 8.20 8.15 19.50
N PHE A 143 9.04 7.60 18.63
CA PHE A 143 8.61 7.02 17.36
C PHE A 143 7.64 5.84 17.57
N VAL A 144 7.98 4.89 18.44
CA VAL A 144 7.12 3.73 18.71
C VAL A 144 5.80 4.16 19.35
N ALA A 145 5.86 5.06 20.35
CA ALA A 145 4.67 5.57 21.04
C ALA A 145 3.73 6.35 20.12
N ARG A 146 4.28 7.10 19.16
CA ARG A 146 3.51 7.83 18.15
C ARG A 146 2.92 6.89 17.08
N THR A 147 3.70 5.94 16.58
CA THR A 147 3.32 5.16 15.40
C THR A 147 2.31 4.05 15.71
N LEU A 148 2.35 3.47 16.92
CA LEU A 148 1.42 2.42 17.33
C LEU A 148 -0.07 2.84 17.22
N PRO A 149 -0.52 3.97 17.80
CA PRO A 149 -1.88 4.47 17.62
C PRO A 149 -2.25 4.75 16.16
N LEU A 150 -1.32 5.22 15.33
CA LEU A 150 -1.58 5.52 13.92
C LEU A 150 -1.87 4.26 13.11
N ILE A 151 -1.16 3.17 13.39
CA ILE A 151 -1.44 1.85 12.78
C ILE A 151 -2.83 1.35 13.16
N GLU A 152 -3.27 1.55 14.40
CA GLU A 152 -4.63 1.19 14.82
C GLU A 152 -5.69 2.06 14.16
N MET A 153 -5.44 3.37 14.03
CA MET A 153 -6.33 4.28 13.31
C MET A 153 -6.48 3.89 11.83
N GLU A 154 -5.37 3.50 11.19
CA GLU A 154 -5.37 3.00 9.82
C GLU A 154 -6.13 1.67 9.70
N ARG A 155 -5.92 0.75 10.65
CA ARG A 155 -6.66 -0.51 10.73
C ARG A 155 -8.16 -0.27 10.85
N GLU A 156 -8.56 0.65 11.72
CA GLU A 156 -9.96 1.01 11.92
C GLU A 156 -10.57 1.63 10.66
N ALA A 157 -9.85 2.52 9.98
CA ALA A 157 -10.29 3.10 8.72
C ALA A 157 -10.45 2.03 7.61
N GLU A 158 -9.52 1.09 7.47
CA GLU A 158 -9.66 -0.02 6.51
C GLU A 158 -10.86 -0.91 6.86
N VAL A 159 -11.07 -1.20 8.15
CA VAL A 159 -12.23 -1.99 8.60
C VAL A 159 -13.53 -1.24 8.30
N VAL A 160 -13.62 0.05 8.58
CA VAL A 160 -14.80 0.88 8.26
C VAL A 160 -15.04 0.90 6.76
N GLN A 161 -14.03 1.18 5.93
CA GLN A 161 -14.17 1.17 4.46
C GLN A 161 -14.62 -0.20 3.94
N ALA A 162 -14.08 -1.29 4.51
CA ALA A 162 -14.48 -2.65 4.18
C ALA A 162 -15.91 -2.98 4.63
N LEU A 163 -16.35 -2.44 5.77
CA LEU A 163 -17.69 -2.57 6.32
C LEU A 163 -18.70 -1.72 5.58
N GLU A 164 -18.41 -0.49 5.19
CA GLU A 164 -19.29 0.34 4.34
C GLU A 164 -19.51 -0.31 2.98
N SER A 165 -18.47 -0.92 2.43
CA SER A 165 -18.56 -1.78 1.24
C SER A 165 -19.38 -3.07 1.46
N SER A 166 -19.69 -3.44 2.72
CA SER A 166 -20.34 -4.72 3.09
C SER A 166 -21.70 -4.56 3.79
N ALA A 167 -21.97 -3.45 4.46
CA ALA A 167 -23.09 -3.24 5.37
C ALA A 167 -24.42 -2.98 4.64
N ALA A 168 -24.35 -2.66 3.35
CA ALA A 168 -25.53 -2.51 2.51
C ALA A 168 -26.11 -3.84 1.99
N ALA A 169 -25.47 -4.98 2.24
CA ALA A 169 -25.72 -6.18 1.44
C ALA A 169 -26.22 -7.40 2.24
N ARG A 170 -27.41 -7.90 1.90
CA ARG A 170 -27.77 -9.32 2.10
C ARG A 170 -26.69 -10.21 1.45
N PRO A 171 -26.45 -11.46 1.87
CA PRO A 171 -25.45 -12.35 1.24
C PRO A 171 -25.55 -12.38 -0.30
N GLU A 172 -26.76 -12.24 -0.85
CA GLU A 172 -27.04 -12.12 -2.28
C GLU A 172 -26.51 -10.81 -2.91
N ALA A 173 -26.60 -9.68 -2.21
CA ALA A 173 -26.04 -8.40 -2.65
C ALA A 173 -24.50 -8.37 -2.51
N ALA A 174 -23.94 -9.08 -1.51
CA ALA A 174 -22.49 -9.23 -1.35
C ALA A 174 -21.92 -10.19 -2.41
N ALA A 175 -22.73 -11.15 -2.86
CA ALA A 175 -22.43 -11.95 -4.03
C ALA A 175 -22.50 -11.13 -5.33
N ALA A 176 -23.49 -10.23 -5.47
CA ALA A 176 -23.58 -9.32 -6.62
C ALA A 176 -22.39 -8.35 -6.72
N SER A 177 -21.86 -7.87 -5.58
CA SER A 177 -20.62 -7.08 -5.54
C SER A 177 -19.34 -7.92 -5.69
N GLY A 178 -19.48 -9.25 -5.77
CA GLY A 178 -18.39 -10.19 -5.95
C GLY A 178 -17.54 -10.46 -4.71
N ARG A 179 -17.94 -10.00 -3.52
CA ARG A 179 -17.16 -10.16 -2.27
C ARG A 179 -17.46 -11.47 -1.53
N THR A 180 -18.60 -12.08 -1.81
CA THR A 180 -19.02 -13.35 -1.23
C THR A 180 -19.32 -14.36 -2.34
N LEU A 181 -18.87 -15.60 -2.14
CA LEU A 181 -19.29 -16.74 -2.96
C LEU A 181 -20.27 -17.61 -2.17
N LEU A 182 -21.46 -17.81 -2.73
CA LEU A 182 -22.53 -18.59 -2.13
C LEU A 182 -22.59 -20.01 -2.71
N ASN A 183 -23.17 -20.94 -1.94
CA ASN A 183 -23.48 -22.31 -2.37
C ASN A 183 -22.27 -23.05 -2.93
N LEU A 184 -21.19 -23.08 -2.16
CA LEU A 184 -19.99 -23.86 -2.44
C LEU A 184 -20.08 -25.25 -1.81
N ARG A 185 -19.32 -26.20 -2.35
CA ARG A 185 -19.03 -27.50 -1.74
C ARG A 185 -17.54 -27.79 -1.80
N VAL A 186 -17.04 -28.61 -0.89
CA VAL A 186 -15.64 -29.05 -0.91
C VAL A 186 -15.47 -30.16 -1.95
N ARG A 187 -14.57 -29.95 -2.90
CA ARG A 187 -14.15 -30.97 -3.90
C ARG A 187 -12.99 -31.81 -3.38
N ASP A 188 -12.02 -31.16 -2.75
CA ASP A 188 -10.78 -31.80 -2.33
C ASP A 188 -10.17 -31.10 -1.11
N ALA A 189 -9.39 -31.84 -0.33
CA ALA A 189 -8.64 -31.35 0.83
C ALA A 189 -7.26 -32.01 0.86
N GLU A 190 -6.20 -31.21 0.63
CA GLU A 190 -4.82 -31.71 0.54
C GLU A 190 -3.90 -31.03 1.58
N GLY A 191 -2.81 -31.70 1.96
CA GLY A 191 -1.79 -31.13 2.83
C GLY A 191 -0.93 -30.11 2.08
N GLY A 192 -0.90 -28.88 2.57
CA GLY A 192 -0.04 -27.78 2.13
C GLY A 192 1.26 -27.68 2.93
N LEU A 193 2.05 -26.63 2.67
CA LEU A 193 3.25 -26.32 3.44
C LEU A 193 2.93 -25.93 4.89
N LEU A 194 3.84 -26.29 5.80
CA LEU A 194 3.81 -26.05 7.25
C LEU A 194 2.58 -26.62 7.96
N GLY A 195 1.97 -27.66 7.40
CA GLY A 195 0.79 -28.33 7.96
C GLY A 195 -0.49 -27.51 7.83
N ARG A 196 -0.56 -26.61 6.84
CA ARG A 196 -1.84 -26.02 6.40
C ARG A 196 -2.63 -27.02 5.57
N THR A 197 -3.95 -26.94 5.59
CA THR A 197 -4.83 -27.72 4.71
C THR A 197 -5.31 -26.85 3.55
N LEU A 198 -5.11 -27.33 2.32
CA LEU A 198 -5.61 -26.72 1.10
C LEU A 198 -6.99 -27.29 0.79
N LEU A 199 -8.03 -26.49 1.00
CA LEU A 199 -9.42 -26.84 0.76
C LEU A 199 -9.88 -26.31 -0.59
N THR A 200 -10.17 -27.18 -1.55
CA THR A 200 -10.67 -26.78 -2.88
C THR A 200 -12.19 -26.74 -2.89
N LEU A 201 -12.74 -25.54 -3.11
CA LEU A 201 -14.15 -25.24 -3.17
C LEU A 201 -14.61 -25.14 -4.63
N VAL A 202 -15.81 -25.67 -4.91
CA VAL A 202 -16.46 -25.58 -6.21
C VAL A 202 -17.92 -25.19 -6.04
N SER A 203 -18.54 -24.69 -7.11
CA SER A 203 -19.97 -24.41 -7.13
C SER A 203 -20.80 -25.67 -6.88
N ASN A 204 -21.82 -25.56 -6.03
CA ASN A 204 -22.78 -26.62 -5.77
C ASN A 204 -23.93 -26.66 -6.81
N LYS A 205 -23.96 -25.73 -7.78
CA LYS A 205 -25.03 -25.63 -8.80
C LYS A 205 -24.92 -26.63 -9.97
N GLY A 206 -23.92 -27.52 -9.97
CA GLY A 206 -23.58 -28.36 -11.14
C GLY A 206 -24.15 -29.78 -11.20
N GLY A 207 -24.64 -30.36 -10.10
CA GLY A 207 -25.15 -31.75 -10.08
C GLY A 207 -24.07 -32.82 -10.40
N GLY A 208 -23.70 -33.65 -9.42
CA GLY A 208 -22.81 -34.80 -9.67
C GLY A 208 -21.37 -34.43 -10.05
N SER A 209 -20.85 -35.04 -11.13
CA SER A 209 -19.44 -34.98 -11.57
C SER A 209 -19.08 -33.78 -12.44
N ILE A 210 -20.06 -32.97 -12.86
CA ILE A 210 -19.82 -31.78 -13.69
C ILE A 210 -19.66 -30.55 -12.77
N VAL A 211 -18.51 -29.88 -12.87
CA VAL A 211 -18.21 -28.68 -12.08
C VAL A 211 -18.63 -27.45 -12.88
N ALA A 212 -19.61 -26.70 -12.37
CA ALA A 212 -20.01 -25.43 -12.95
C ALA A 212 -18.98 -24.33 -12.65
N PRO A 213 -18.80 -23.33 -13.54
CA PRO A 213 -17.96 -22.18 -13.27
C PRO A 213 -18.41 -21.43 -12.02
N LEU A 214 -17.44 -20.80 -11.35
CA LEU A 214 -17.71 -19.92 -10.21
C LEU A 214 -18.48 -18.67 -10.69
N PRO A 215 -19.42 -18.15 -9.89
CA PRO A 215 -20.03 -16.85 -10.13
C PRO A 215 -18.97 -15.74 -10.24
N ALA A 216 -19.27 -14.68 -10.99
CA ALA A 216 -18.41 -13.50 -11.06
C ALA A 216 -18.10 -12.97 -9.64
N HIS A 217 -16.81 -12.76 -9.36
CA HIS A 217 -16.36 -12.36 -8.02
C HIS A 217 -15.10 -11.49 -8.07
N ARG A 218 -14.84 -10.77 -6.98
CA ARG A 218 -13.66 -9.94 -6.71
C ARG A 218 -12.70 -10.59 -5.71
N LEU A 219 -12.88 -11.88 -5.44
CA LEU A 219 -11.92 -12.68 -4.69
C LEU A 219 -10.67 -12.91 -5.54
N SER A 220 -9.53 -12.55 -4.98
CA SER A 220 -8.20 -12.74 -5.54
C SER A 220 -7.39 -13.67 -4.64
N THR A 221 -6.27 -14.17 -5.14
CA THR A 221 -5.37 -14.93 -4.28
C THR A 221 -4.99 -14.06 -3.09
N HIS A 222 -5.02 -14.67 -1.91
CA HIS A 222 -4.64 -14.14 -0.60
C HIS A 222 -5.60 -13.20 0.10
N ASP A 223 -6.78 -12.98 -0.49
CA ASP A 223 -7.86 -12.43 0.30
C ASP A 223 -8.03 -13.30 1.55
N LEU A 224 -8.06 -12.64 2.71
CA LEU A 224 -8.50 -13.30 3.93
C LEU A 224 -9.97 -13.64 3.72
N VAL A 225 -10.33 -14.86 4.03
CA VAL A 225 -11.68 -15.36 3.82
C VAL A 225 -12.16 -16.13 5.02
N ALA A 226 -13.44 -15.96 5.32
CA ALA A 226 -14.16 -16.77 6.30
C ALA A 226 -14.97 -17.83 5.54
N LEU A 227 -14.72 -19.10 5.87
CA LEU A 227 -15.58 -20.20 5.46
C LEU A 227 -16.75 -20.32 6.43
N ARG A 228 -17.97 -20.35 5.91
CA ARG A 228 -19.20 -20.38 6.71
C ARG A 228 -20.24 -21.34 6.15
N PRO A 229 -21.22 -21.78 6.95
CA PRO A 229 -22.40 -22.47 6.42
C PRO A 229 -23.18 -21.53 5.49
N ALA A 230 -23.77 -22.07 4.41
CA ALA A 230 -24.62 -21.28 3.51
C ALA A 230 -25.92 -20.81 4.21
N LYS A 231 -26.43 -21.59 5.16
CA LYS A 231 -27.58 -21.24 6.01
C LYS A 231 -27.08 -20.80 7.39
N GLY A 232 -26.98 -19.49 7.60
CA GLY A 232 -26.51 -18.87 8.85
C GLY A 232 -26.47 -17.34 8.74
N GLY A 233 -26.57 -16.64 9.87
CA GLY A 233 -26.52 -15.18 9.90
C GLY A 233 -25.15 -14.63 9.49
N GLY A 234 -25.06 -13.35 9.11
CA GLY A 234 -23.77 -12.67 8.88
C GLY A 234 -22.88 -12.61 10.13
N ALA A 235 -23.50 -12.67 11.31
CA ALA A 235 -22.86 -12.52 12.62
C ALA A 235 -22.44 -13.84 13.30
N ASP A 236 -22.70 -15.01 12.70
CA ASP A 236 -22.27 -16.28 13.28
C ASP A 236 -20.73 -16.37 13.31
N ALA A 237 -20.13 -17.29 14.08
CA ALA A 237 -18.69 -17.53 14.02
C ALA A 237 -18.30 -18.28 12.73
N PRO A 238 -17.16 -17.98 12.08
CA PRO A 238 -16.73 -18.72 10.90
C PRO A 238 -16.36 -20.16 11.27
N LEU A 239 -16.60 -21.11 10.35
CA LEU A 239 -16.18 -22.51 10.49
C LEU A 239 -14.66 -22.63 10.50
N ALA A 240 -14.04 -21.85 9.64
CA ALA A 240 -12.60 -21.68 9.57
C ALA A 240 -12.31 -20.34 8.89
N SER A 241 -11.16 -19.75 9.21
CA SER A 241 -10.63 -18.62 8.46
C SER A 241 -9.38 -19.05 7.72
N GLY A 242 -9.18 -18.47 6.55
CA GLY A 242 -8.11 -18.86 5.66
C GLY A 242 -7.67 -17.76 4.73
N VAL A 243 -6.75 -18.14 3.87
CA VAL A 243 -6.18 -17.31 2.83
C VAL A 243 -6.52 -17.96 1.50
N VAL A 244 -7.09 -17.21 0.55
CA VAL A 244 -7.33 -17.77 -0.80
C VAL A 244 -5.99 -18.20 -1.40
N TYR A 245 -5.80 -19.51 -1.60
CA TYR A 245 -4.57 -20.11 -2.12
C TYR A 245 -4.51 -20.02 -3.64
N ARG A 246 -5.62 -20.25 -4.34
CA ARG A 246 -5.71 -20.29 -5.80
C ARG A 246 -7.13 -19.99 -6.26
N VAL A 247 -7.26 -19.28 -7.36
CA VAL A 247 -8.55 -19.03 -8.04
C VAL A 247 -8.45 -19.57 -9.47
N ARG A 248 -9.46 -20.31 -9.91
CA ARG A 248 -9.68 -20.79 -11.28
C ARG A 248 -11.11 -20.46 -11.68
N GLU A 249 -11.43 -20.57 -12.97
CA GLU A 249 -12.80 -20.36 -13.46
C GLU A 249 -13.82 -21.28 -12.80
N ASP A 250 -13.44 -22.51 -12.46
CA ASP A 250 -14.33 -23.55 -11.93
C ASP A 250 -14.20 -23.80 -10.42
N SER A 251 -13.14 -23.27 -9.79
CA SER A 251 -12.73 -23.68 -8.46
C SER A 251 -11.88 -22.65 -7.74
N LEU A 252 -12.01 -22.61 -6.40
CA LEU A 252 -11.24 -21.73 -5.54
C LEU A 252 -10.65 -22.56 -4.39
N THR A 253 -9.33 -22.52 -4.22
CA THR A 253 -8.63 -23.22 -3.14
C THR A 253 -8.35 -22.23 -2.02
N VAL A 254 -8.62 -22.60 -0.77
CA VAL A 254 -8.33 -21.82 0.44
C VAL A 254 -7.34 -22.59 1.31
N ALA A 255 -6.27 -21.93 1.76
CA ALA A 255 -5.35 -22.46 2.75
C ALA A 255 -5.86 -22.15 4.15
N LEU A 256 -6.07 -23.20 4.95
CA LEU A 256 -6.54 -23.15 6.33
C LEU A 256 -5.42 -23.66 7.26
N GLU A 257 -5.35 -23.15 8.49
CA GLU A 257 -4.45 -23.74 9.51
C GLU A 257 -4.91 -25.13 9.92
N GLU A 258 -6.23 -25.33 10.01
CA GLU A 258 -6.87 -26.62 10.28
C GLU A 258 -8.21 -26.68 9.52
N ALA A 259 -8.55 -27.84 8.96
CA ALA A 259 -9.81 -28.01 8.24
C ALA A 259 -10.96 -28.28 9.24
N PRO A 260 -12.13 -27.66 9.06
CA PRO A 260 -13.24 -27.82 10.00
C PRO A 260 -13.81 -29.24 9.98
N ASP A 261 -13.86 -29.89 11.15
CA ASP A 261 -14.17 -31.32 11.31
C ASP A 261 -15.63 -31.74 11.05
N GLU A 262 -16.61 -30.84 11.22
CA GLU A 262 -18.04 -31.22 11.31
C GLU A 262 -18.97 -30.52 10.29
N ALA A 263 -18.40 -29.69 9.40
CA ALA A 263 -19.18 -28.75 8.59
C ALA A 263 -18.83 -28.71 7.10
N ILE A 264 -18.02 -29.67 6.61
CA ILE A 264 -17.57 -29.74 5.21
C ILE A 264 -18.66 -30.28 4.26
N ASP A 265 -19.54 -31.16 4.76
CA ASP A 265 -20.56 -31.86 3.95
C ASP A 265 -21.82 -31.03 3.65
N GLN A 266 -21.95 -29.84 4.25
CA GLN A 266 -23.06 -28.93 4.01
C GLN A 266 -22.70 -27.88 2.94
N PRO A 267 -23.69 -27.23 2.29
CA PRO A 267 -23.41 -26.09 1.43
C PRO A 267 -22.73 -24.97 2.21
N LEU A 268 -21.66 -24.42 1.64
CA LEU A 268 -20.80 -23.42 2.24
C LEU A 268 -20.97 -22.06 1.56
N ARG A 269 -20.61 -20.99 2.26
CA ARG A 269 -20.31 -19.69 1.68
C ARG A 269 -18.89 -19.26 2.07
N LEU A 270 -18.29 -18.43 1.22
CA LEU A 270 -16.96 -17.86 1.44
C LEU A 270 -17.08 -16.34 1.41
N ASP A 271 -16.75 -15.70 2.54
CA ASP A 271 -16.85 -14.25 2.71
C ASP A 271 -15.45 -13.63 2.74
N LYS A 272 -15.19 -12.59 1.94
CA LYS A 272 -13.95 -11.80 2.03
C LYS A 272 -13.89 -11.01 3.34
N LEU A 273 -12.79 -11.16 4.08
CA LEU A 273 -12.49 -10.46 5.34
C LEU A 273 -11.54 -9.28 5.10
N ALA A 274 -11.55 -8.32 6.03
CA ALA A 274 -10.51 -7.28 6.11
C ALA A 274 -9.17 -7.88 6.55
N ASN A 275 -8.05 -7.33 6.05
CA ASN A 275 -6.73 -7.91 6.25
C ASN A 275 -6.07 -7.49 7.58
N GLU A 276 -6.61 -7.96 8.71
CA GLU A 276 -6.07 -7.63 10.04
C GLU A 276 -4.66 -8.21 10.33
N VAL A 277 -4.23 -9.21 9.56
CA VAL A 277 -2.94 -9.89 9.76
C VAL A 277 -1.78 -8.92 9.53
N THR A 278 -1.90 -8.01 8.56
CA THR A 278 -0.86 -7.01 8.26
C THR A 278 -0.64 -6.09 9.47
N TYR A 279 -1.70 -5.50 10.01
CA TYR A 279 -1.62 -4.58 11.16
C TYR A 279 -1.08 -5.26 12.42
N ARG A 280 -1.51 -6.50 12.68
CA ARG A 280 -0.97 -7.31 13.78
C ARG A 280 0.55 -7.46 13.67
N ARG A 281 1.05 -7.80 12.48
CA ARG A 281 2.49 -7.96 12.21
C ARG A 281 3.27 -6.66 12.32
N LEU A 282 2.71 -5.53 11.86
CA LEU A 282 3.34 -4.22 12.02
C LEU A 282 3.46 -3.84 13.51
N ARG A 283 2.42 -4.09 14.31
CA ARG A 283 2.43 -3.88 15.76
C ARG A 283 3.48 -4.74 16.47
N GLU A 284 3.58 -6.02 16.08
CA GLU A 284 4.63 -6.92 16.57
C GLU A 284 6.04 -6.42 16.20
N THR A 285 6.21 -5.86 15.00
CA THR A 285 7.48 -5.27 14.54
C THR A 285 7.88 -4.07 15.37
N LEU A 286 6.97 -3.13 15.63
CA LEU A 286 7.24 -1.97 16.49
C LEU A 286 7.54 -2.39 17.93
N THR A 287 6.86 -3.43 18.42
CA THR A 287 7.17 -4.00 19.74
C THR A 287 8.58 -4.60 19.78
N ALA A 288 8.97 -5.32 18.71
CA ALA A 288 10.32 -5.89 18.58
C ALA A 288 11.39 -4.79 18.47
N LEU A 289 11.11 -3.70 17.76
CA LEU A 289 11.99 -2.53 17.68
C LEU A 289 12.24 -1.90 19.06
N GLY A 290 11.18 -1.70 19.86
CA GLY A 290 11.31 -1.22 21.23
C GLY A 290 12.17 -2.13 22.13
N ARG A 291 12.11 -3.46 21.92
CA ARG A 291 12.96 -4.42 22.63
C ARG A 291 14.40 -4.42 22.13
N ALA A 292 14.63 -4.31 20.83
CA ALA A 292 15.97 -4.28 20.25
C ALA A 292 16.83 -3.14 20.80
N ALA A 293 16.20 -2.01 21.14
CA ALA A 293 16.84 -0.87 21.79
C ALA A 293 17.47 -1.21 23.15
N THR A 294 16.93 -2.21 23.86
CA THR A 294 17.34 -2.56 25.23
C THR A 294 18.08 -3.89 25.33
N ALA A 295 17.67 -4.88 24.54
CA ALA A 295 18.22 -6.23 24.56
C ALA A 295 19.34 -6.47 23.55
N GLY A 296 19.62 -5.49 22.68
CA GLY A 296 20.51 -5.66 21.54
C GLY A 296 19.88 -6.52 20.43
N GLY A 297 20.66 -6.79 19.39
CA GLY A 297 20.24 -7.56 18.23
C GLY A 297 21.05 -7.22 16.99
N PRO A 298 20.79 -7.86 15.84
CA PRO A 298 21.53 -7.60 14.60
C PRO A 298 21.52 -6.12 14.24
N ALA A 299 20.37 -5.44 14.42
CA ALA A 299 20.18 -4.04 14.05
C ALA A 299 20.65 -3.02 15.10
N ALA A 300 21.22 -3.44 16.23
CA ALA A 300 21.68 -2.50 17.27
C ALA A 300 22.62 -1.40 16.71
N PRO A 301 23.57 -1.67 15.79
CA PRO A 301 24.41 -0.63 15.18
C PRO A 301 23.63 0.40 14.35
N LEU A 302 22.44 0.04 13.84
CA LEU A 302 21.62 0.91 13.01
C LEU A 302 20.84 1.93 13.84
N LEU A 303 20.40 1.58 15.06
CA LEU A 303 19.40 2.37 15.79
C LEU A 303 19.86 3.81 16.03
N ASP A 304 21.09 4.00 16.53
CA ASP A 304 21.64 5.34 16.79
C ASP A 304 21.76 6.17 15.51
N VAL A 305 22.15 5.55 14.39
CA VAL A 305 22.25 6.24 13.10
C VAL A 305 20.87 6.60 12.58
N LEU A 306 19.93 5.65 12.59
CA LEU A 306 18.60 5.82 12.01
C LEU A 306 17.71 6.76 12.83
N PHE A 307 17.99 6.98 14.12
CA PHE A 307 17.30 7.96 14.96
C PHE A 307 18.13 9.23 15.22
N GLY A 308 19.26 9.41 14.53
CA GLY A 308 20.03 10.66 14.53
C GLY A 308 20.91 10.91 15.75
N ALA A 309 21.13 9.89 16.58
CA ALA A 309 22.11 9.95 17.67
C ALA A 309 23.56 9.79 17.18
N ALA A 310 23.77 9.21 15.99
CA ALA A 310 25.07 9.07 15.35
C ALA A 310 25.01 9.36 13.84
N ALA A 311 26.17 9.70 13.25
CA ALA A 311 26.31 9.87 11.82
C ALA A 311 26.55 8.50 11.12
N PRO A 312 26.08 8.31 9.87
CA PRO A 312 26.37 7.11 9.08
C PRO A 312 27.87 6.97 8.83
N ARG A 313 28.42 5.76 9.01
CA ARG A 313 29.84 5.49 8.82
C ARG A 313 30.09 4.81 7.49
N PHE A 314 31.23 5.15 6.88
CA PHE A 314 31.71 4.57 5.64
C PHE A 314 33.15 4.06 5.80
N GLN A 315 33.56 3.14 4.95
CA GLN A 315 34.94 2.75 4.79
C GLN A 315 35.72 3.89 4.11
N GLU A 316 36.85 4.30 4.68
CA GLU A 316 37.69 5.37 4.13
C GLU A 316 38.38 4.96 2.83
N ALA A 317 38.89 3.72 2.78
CA ALA A 317 39.50 3.17 1.59
C ALA A 317 38.43 2.79 0.54
N PRO A 318 38.64 3.10 -0.75
CA PRO A 318 37.75 2.65 -1.80
C PRO A 318 37.59 1.13 -1.79
N VAL A 319 36.34 0.66 -1.86
CA VAL A 319 36.06 -0.76 -1.99
C VAL A 319 36.29 -1.16 -3.44
N PRO A 320 37.26 -2.04 -3.77
CA PRO A 320 37.45 -2.49 -5.14
C PRO A 320 36.32 -3.44 -5.53
N TRP A 321 35.70 -3.18 -6.68
CA TRP A 321 34.68 -4.04 -7.27
C TRP A 321 34.71 -3.91 -8.79
N THR A 322 34.17 -4.90 -9.50
CA THR A 322 34.04 -4.88 -10.96
C THR A 322 32.58 -5.10 -11.31
N PRO A 323 31.97 -4.26 -12.17
CA PRO A 323 30.58 -4.42 -12.55
C PRO A 323 30.27 -5.82 -13.09
N ARG A 324 29.21 -6.44 -12.56
CA ARG A 324 28.67 -7.69 -13.09
C ARG A 324 27.63 -7.43 -14.16
N ILE A 325 26.84 -6.38 -13.99
CA ILE A 325 25.94 -5.87 -15.02
C ILE A 325 26.73 -4.97 -15.98
N PRO A 326 26.64 -5.19 -17.30
CA PRO A 326 27.32 -4.34 -18.27
C PRO A 326 26.68 -2.95 -18.35
N ARG A 327 27.49 -1.94 -18.71
CA ARG A 327 27.04 -0.57 -19.05
C ARG A 327 26.35 0.21 -17.91
N LEU A 328 26.86 0.10 -16.68
CA LEU A 328 26.47 1.02 -15.61
C LEU A 328 27.05 2.42 -15.87
N ASP A 329 26.22 3.46 -15.77
CA ASP A 329 26.69 4.84 -15.85
C ASP A 329 27.43 5.30 -14.59
N HIS A 330 27.98 6.52 -14.63
CA HIS A 330 28.79 7.05 -13.54
C HIS A 330 27.98 7.19 -12.22
N SER A 331 26.70 7.56 -12.30
CA SER A 331 25.85 7.80 -11.13
C SER A 331 25.46 6.48 -10.45
N GLN A 332 25.15 5.46 -11.26
CA GLN A 332 24.93 4.10 -10.78
C GLN A 332 26.19 3.52 -10.12
N ARG A 333 27.37 3.72 -10.74
CA ARG A 333 28.65 3.29 -10.15
C ARG A 333 28.98 4.00 -8.84
N ALA A 334 28.66 5.30 -8.72
CA ALA A 334 28.82 6.06 -7.48
C ALA A 334 27.90 5.50 -6.38
N ALA A 335 26.62 5.27 -6.70
CA ALA A 335 25.66 4.66 -5.77
C ALA A 335 26.08 3.26 -5.30
N VAL A 336 26.55 2.39 -6.21
CA VAL A 336 27.10 1.06 -5.83
C VAL A 336 28.30 1.23 -4.91
N SER A 337 29.25 2.11 -5.25
CA SER A 337 30.46 2.32 -4.45
C SER A 337 30.12 2.84 -3.04
N ARG A 338 29.18 3.78 -2.92
CA ARG A 338 28.73 4.29 -1.61
C ARG A 338 28.03 3.21 -0.80
N ALA A 339 27.16 2.41 -1.43
CA ALA A 339 26.48 1.30 -0.76
C ALA A 339 27.45 0.24 -0.24
N LEU A 340 28.47 -0.12 -1.02
CA LEU A 340 29.50 -1.08 -0.60
C LEU A 340 30.40 -0.54 0.52
N ALA A 341 30.70 0.76 0.51
CA ALA A 341 31.49 1.41 1.55
C ALA A 341 30.71 1.61 2.87
N ALA A 342 29.37 1.59 2.85
CA ALA A 342 28.56 1.84 4.03
C ALA A 342 28.74 0.74 5.10
N LYS A 343 28.97 1.18 6.33
CA LYS A 343 29.01 0.29 7.51
C LYS A 343 27.67 0.20 8.23
N ASP A 344 26.80 1.19 8.02
CA ASP A 344 25.49 1.28 8.68
C ASP A 344 24.36 1.39 7.63
N ILE A 345 24.24 2.53 6.94
CA ILE A 345 23.14 2.81 6.00
C ILE A 345 23.64 3.50 4.74
N ALA A 346 23.07 3.13 3.60
CA ALA A 346 23.18 3.89 2.34
C ALA A 346 21.81 4.07 1.71
N LEU A 347 21.61 5.22 1.05
CA LEU A 347 20.40 5.53 0.30
C LEU A 347 20.74 5.63 -1.19
N VAL A 348 19.93 4.98 -2.02
CA VAL A 348 19.96 5.13 -3.48
C VAL A 348 18.70 5.88 -3.88
N HIS A 349 18.83 7.17 -4.17
CA HIS A 349 17.74 7.98 -4.70
C HIS A 349 17.65 7.71 -6.20
N GLY A 350 16.60 7.00 -6.63
CA GLY A 350 16.42 6.58 -8.01
C GLY A 350 15.21 7.22 -8.67
N PRO A 351 15.36 8.41 -9.27
CA PRO A 351 14.33 9.08 -10.09
C PRO A 351 13.80 8.21 -11.24
N PRO A 352 12.67 8.59 -11.89
CA PRO A 352 12.07 7.83 -12.98
C PRO A 352 13.04 7.52 -14.11
N GLY A 353 13.05 6.26 -14.56
CA GLY A 353 13.86 5.83 -15.71
C GLY A 353 15.36 5.69 -15.46
N THR A 354 15.87 5.93 -14.24
CA THR A 354 17.32 5.96 -13.95
C THR A 354 17.98 4.59 -13.72
N GLY A 355 17.21 3.50 -13.80
CA GLY A 355 17.74 2.15 -13.55
C GLY A 355 17.98 1.85 -12.06
N LYS A 356 17.16 2.41 -11.16
CA LYS A 356 17.19 2.14 -9.70
C LYS A 356 17.33 0.67 -9.37
N THR A 357 16.41 -0.16 -9.85
CA THR A 357 16.46 -1.61 -9.56
C THR A 357 17.68 -2.28 -10.21
N THR A 358 18.16 -1.84 -11.37
CA THR A 358 19.42 -2.34 -11.96
C THR A 358 20.60 -2.08 -11.03
N THR A 359 20.66 -0.88 -10.44
CA THR A 359 21.67 -0.50 -9.44
C THR A 359 21.56 -1.33 -8.17
N VAL A 360 20.33 -1.56 -7.68
CA VAL A 360 20.07 -2.41 -6.51
C VAL A 360 20.52 -3.85 -6.76
N VAL A 361 20.24 -4.41 -7.94
CA VAL A 361 20.68 -5.75 -8.33
C VAL A 361 22.21 -5.84 -8.34
N GLU A 362 22.90 -4.84 -8.90
CA GLU A 362 24.37 -4.78 -8.85
C GLU A 362 24.88 -4.76 -7.41
N ILE A 363 24.31 -3.94 -6.52
CA ILE A 363 24.68 -3.90 -5.10
C ILE A 363 24.54 -5.29 -4.45
N ILE A 364 23.42 -5.98 -4.68
CA ILE A 364 23.17 -7.32 -4.14
C ILE A 364 24.22 -8.31 -4.66
N LEU A 365 24.53 -8.29 -5.97
CA LEU A 365 25.51 -9.20 -6.56
C LEU A 365 26.92 -8.96 -6.03
N GLN A 366 27.30 -7.70 -5.79
CA GLN A 366 28.60 -7.35 -5.21
C GLN A 366 28.68 -7.77 -3.74
N GLU A 367 27.61 -7.62 -2.96
CA GLU A 367 27.55 -8.11 -1.59
C GLU A 367 27.68 -9.64 -1.51
N VAL A 368 26.97 -10.37 -2.38
CA VAL A 368 27.12 -11.82 -2.47
C VAL A 368 28.54 -12.22 -2.87
N ALA A 369 29.16 -11.49 -3.81
CA ALA A 369 30.54 -11.74 -4.21
C ALA A 369 31.54 -11.54 -3.06
N ARG A 370 31.21 -10.69 -2.09
CA ARG A 370 31.98 -10.44 -0.86
C ARG A 370 31.68 -11.44 0.25
N GLY A 371 30.77 -12.39 0.02
CA GLY A 371 30.39 -13.43 0.97
C GLY A 371 29.22 -13.06 1.89
N SER A 372 28.59 -11.90 1.69
CA SER A 372 27.44 -11.46 2.48
C SER A 372 26.20 -12.29 2.15
N LYS A 373 25.43 -12.64 3.18
CA LYS A 373 24.06 -13.13 3.05
C LYS A 373 23.08 -11.96 3.03
N VAL A 374 22.34 -11.81 1.93
CA VAL A 374 21.52 -10.63 1.66
C VAL A 374 20.03 -10.93 1.83
N LEU A 375 19.33 -10.06 2.56
CA LEU A 375 17.87 -10.00 2.60
C LEU A 375 17.40 -8.90 1.63
N ALA A 376 16.89 -9.28 0.46
CA ALA A 376 16.38 -8.33 -0.53
C ALA A 376 14.85 -8.21 -0.39
N THR A 377 14.34 -6.98 -0.29
CA THR A 377 12.93 -6.74 0.04
C THR A 377 12.33 -5.58 -0.71
N ALA A 378 11.00 -5.59 -0.81
CA ALA A 378 10.21 -4.45 -1.29
C ALA A 378 8.79 -4.49 -0.70
N ALA A 379 8.03 -3.41 -0.86
CA ALA A 379 6.67 -3.31 -0.34
C ALA A 379 5.68 -4.25 -1.06
N SER A 380 5.84 -4.46 -2.37
CA SER A 380 4.90 -5.22 -3.22
C SER A 380 5.51 -6.51 -3.77
N ASN A 381 4.68 -7.50 -4.12
CA ASN A 381 5.18 -8.75 -4.72
C ASN A 381 5.83 -8.50 -6.09
N ILE A 382 5.23 -7.64 -6.91
CA ILE A 382 5.77 -7.31 -8.24
C ILE A 382 7.17 -6.72 -8.14
N ALA A 383 7.41 -5.80 -7.19
CA ALA A 383 8.74 -5.24 -7.00
C ALA A 383 9.77 -6.30 -6.59
N VAL A 384 9.40 -7.23 -5.69
CA VAL A 384 10.27 -8.35 -5.30
C VAL A 384 10.50 -9.31 -6.47
N ASP A 385 9.48 -9.62 -7.25
CA ASP A 385 9.59 -10.56 -8.37
C ASP A 385 10.46 -9.96 -9.49
N ASN A 386 10.34 -8.66 -9.77
CA ASN A 386 11.23 -7.94 -10.68
C ASN A 386 12.70 -7.97 -10.21
N LEU A 387 12.96 -7.88 -8.90
CA LEU A 387 14.30 -8.08 -8.34
C LEU A 387 14.80 -9.51 -8.61
N VAL A 388 13.95 -10.51 -8.37
CA VAL A 388 14.30 -11.93 -8.60
C VAL A 388 14.63 -12.20 -10.07
N GLU A 389 13.80 -11.73 -10.99
CA GLU A 389 14.03 -11.90 -12.44
C GLU A 389 15.38 -11.32 -12.85
N ARG A 390 15.70 -10.09 -12.42
CA ARG A 390 16.97 -9.44 -12.75
C ARG A 390 18.17 -10.11 -12.10
N LEU A 391 18.04 -10.57 -10.86
CA LEU A 391 19.11 -11.31 -10.16
C LEU A 391 19.41 -12.64 -10.86
N VAL A 392 18.37 -13.41 -11.22
CA VAL A 392 18.51 -14.69 -11.93
C VAL A 392 19.06 -14.48 -13.34
N ALA A 393 18.63 -13.42 -14.04
CA ALA A 393 19.14 -13.09 -15.36
C ALA A 393 20.63 -12.68 -15.33
N ALA A 394 21.05 -11.95 -14.30
CA ALA A 394 22.42 -11.49 -14.14
C ALA A 394 23.38 -12.60 -13.65
N ASP A 395 22.92 -13.49 -12.78
CA ASP A 395 23.69 -14.65 -12.31
C ASP A 395 22.77 -15.89 -12.16
N PRO A 396 22.67 -16.73 -13.20
CA PRO A 396 21.84 -17.94 -13.17
C PRO A 396 22.27 -18.98 -12.12
N LYS A 397 23.48 -18.88 -11.57
CA LYS A 397 24.00 -19.79 -10.54
C LYS A 397 23.79 -19.25 -9.12
N LEU A 398 23.21 -18.05 -8.99
CA LEU A 398 22.94 -17.43 -7.71
C LEU A 398 22.00 -18.30 -6.87
N LYS A 399 22.43 -18.63 -5.66
CA LYS A 399 21.60 -19.34 -4.68
C LYS A 399 20.60 -18.36 -4.07
N LEU A 400 19.48 -18.15 -4.75
CA LEU A 400 18.43 -17.23 -4.36
C LEU A 400 17.18 -17.99 -3.94
N VAL A 401 16.49 -17.51 -2.90
CA VAL A 401 15.18 -18.01 -2.47
C VAL A 401 14.16 -16.88 -2.42
N ARG A 402 13.07 -17.01 -3.16
CA ARG A 402 11.89 -16.11 -3.07
C ARG A 402 10.89 -16.68 -2.07
N THR A 403 10.74 -16.04 -0.91
CA THR A 403 9.68 -16.40 0.04
C THR A 403 8.35 -15.83 -0.39
N GLY A 404 7.26 -16.19 0.28
CA GLY A 404 5.92 -15.83 -0.14
C GLY A 404 5.28 -16.91 -0.98
N HIS A 405 4.03 -16.67 -1.31
CA HIS A 405 3.14 -17.71 -1.78
C HIS A 405 3.16 -17.86 -3.29
N ALA A 406 3.31 -19.08 -3.81
CA ALA A 406 3.44 -19.33 -5.24
C ALA A 406 2.34 -18.67 -6.10
N ALA A 407 1.09 -18.61 -5.63
CA ALA A 407 0.00 -18.00 -6.42
C ALA A 407 0.00 -16.46 -6.47
N ARG A 408 0.96 -15.79 -5.81
CA ARG A 408 1.19 -14.33 -5.86
C ARG A 408 2.42 -13.97 -6.68
N LEU A 409 3.19 -14.99 -7.06
CA LEU A 409 4.46 -14.83 -7.73
C LEU A 409 4.26 -14.85 -9.24
N LEU A 410 5.09 -14.10 -9.95
CA LEU A 410 5.17 -14.21 -11.41
C LEU A 410 5.56 -15.64 -11.82
N PRO A 411 5.04 -16.17 -12.95
CA PRO A 411 5.38 -17.51 -13.41
C PRO A 411 6.89 -17.75 -13.57
N SER A 412 7.62 -16.72 -14.02
CA SER A 412 9.08 -16.68 -14.19
C SER A 412 9.85 -16.92 -12.90
N VAL A 413 9.32 -16.52 -11.73
CA VAL A 413 10.03 -16.62 -10.44
C VAL A 413 9.62 -17.84 -9.61
N LEU A 414 8.63 -18.63 -10.07
CA LEU A 414 8.10 -19.77 -9.32
C LEU A 414 9.17 -20.81 -8.98
N ALA A 415 10.11 -21.06 -9.89
CA ALA A 415 11.22 -21.99 -9.66
C ALA A 415 12.14 -21.53 -8.52
N ALA A 416 12.27 -20.21 -8.32
CA ALA A 416 13.03 -19.63 -7.23
C ALA A 416 12.25 -19.60 -5.91
N SER A 417 10.96 -19.96 -5.88
CA SER A 417 10.15 -19.90 -4.67
C SER A 417 10.62 -20.89 -3.59
N LEU A 418 10.47 -20.50 -2.32
CA LEU A 418 10.76 -21.37 -1.18
C LEU A 418 9.99 -22.70 -1.28
N GLU A 419 8.72 -22.64 -1.68
CA GLU A 419 7.88 -23.83 -1.90
C GLU A 419 8.48 -24.78 -2.93
N ALA A 420 8.84 -24.26 -4.12
CA ALA A 420 9.41 -25.07 -5.19
C ALA A 420 10.75 -25.70 -4.78
N GLN A 421 11.63 -24.93 -4.15
CA GLN A 421 12.94 -25.42 -3.72
C GLN A 421 12.86 -26.43 -2.57
N VAL A 422 11.95 -26.21 -1.61
CA VAL A 422 11.69 -27.19 -0.55
C VAL A 422 11.16 -28.47 -1.18
N LEU A 423 10.21 -28.41 -2.12
CA LEU A 423 9.69 -29.60 -2.80
C LEU A 423 10.77 -30.33 -3.61
N ALA A 424 11.74 -29.62 -4.19
CA ALA A 424 12.86 -30.19 -4.92
C ALA A 424 13.96 -30.78 -4.02
N SER A 425 14.03 -30.39 -2.74
CA SER A 425 15.09 -30.83 -1.81
C SER A 425 15.02 -32.33 -1.47
N ASP A 426 16.15 -32.95 -1.18
CA ASP A 426 16.23 -34.36 -0.75
C ASP A 426 15.47 -34.60 0.55
N SER A 427 15.52 -33.63 1.47
CA SER A 427 14.76 -33.60 2.73
C SER A 427 13.23 -33.63 2.51
N SER A 428 12.75 -33.32 1.30
CA SER A 428 11.34 -33.40 0.92
C SER A 428 10.85 -34.81 0.62
N ALA A 429 11.71 -35.74 0.19
CA ALA A 429 11.29 -37.10 -0.13
C ALA A 429 10.55 -37.74 1.07
N LEU A 430 11.11 -37.54 2.26
CA LEU A 430 10.56 -37.96 3.53
C LEU A 430 9.25 -37.23 3.90
N ALA A 431 9.08 -35.96 3.53
CA ALA A 431 7.82 -35.24 3.73
C ALA A 431 6.74 -35.68 2.72
N ARG A 432 7.12 -36.02 1.49
CA ARG A 432 6.23 -36.57 0.46
C ARG A 432 5.66 -37.92 0.87
N ASP A 433 6.48 -38.77 1.51
CA ASP A 433 6.02 -40.06 2.05
C ASP A 433 4.96 -39.87 3.14
N CYS A 434 5.20 -38.99 4.12
CA CYS A 434 4.19 -38.64 5.14
C CYS A 434 2.91 -38.11 4.50
N ARG A 435 3.00 -37.25 3.47
CA ARG A 435 1.84 -36.72 2.75
C ARG A 435 1.05 -37.80 2.01
N ARG A 436 1.73 -38.78 1.41
CA ARG A 436 1.09 -39.92 0.75
C ARG A 436 0.32 -40.77 1.76
N GLU A 437 0.91 -41.04 2.92
CA GLU A 437 0.26 -41.77 4.01
C GLU A 437 -0.95 -41.00 4.57
N MET A 438 -0.82 -39.68 4.77
CA MET A 438 -1.94 -38.84 5.17
C MET A 438 -3.09 -38.86 4.15
N LYS A 439 -2.79 -38.78 2.85
CA LYS A 439 -3.82 -38.86 1.80
C LYS A 439 -4.55 -40.21 1.85
N ALA A 440 -3.82 -41.30 2.08
CA ALA A 440 -4.42 -42.63 2.23
C ALA A 440 -5.31 -42.72 3.50
N ALA A 441 -4.85 -42.19 4.63
CA ALA A 441 -5.62 -42.15 5.88
C ALA A 441 -6.88 -41.28 5.77
N THR A 442 -6.81 -40.13 5.08
CA THR A 442 -7.96 -39.26 4.81
C THR A 442 -9.00 -39.96 3.93
N VAL A 443 -8.58 -40.65 2.86
CA VAL A 443 -9.50 -41.43 2.00
C VAL A 443 -10.19 -42.53 2.80
N ARG A 444 -9.48 -43.21 3.71
CA ARG A 444 -10.09 -44.20 4.62
C ARG A 444 -11.11 -43.55 5.57
N LEU A 445 -10.76 -42.41 6.15
CA LEU A 445 -11.65 -41.66 7.05
C LEU A 445 -12.95 -41.22 6.37
N LEU A 446 -12.87 -40.80 5.10
CA LEU A 446 -14.04 -40.39 4.29
C LEU A 446 -14.96 -41.57 3.94
N LYS A 447 -14.43 -42.80 3.87
CA LYS A 447 -15.21 -44.02 3.57
C LYS A 447 -15.93 -44.59 4.80
N LEU A 448 -15.56 -44.18 6.01
CA LEU A 448 -16.14 -44.69 7.26
C LEU A 448 -17.49 -44.05 7.58
N GLY A 449 -18.44 -44.89 8.05
CA GLY A 449 -19.77 -44.44 8.44
C GLY A 449 -19.78 -43.67 9.76
N ARG A 450 -20.89 -42.97 10.05
CA ARG A 450 -21.08 -42.23 11.31
C ARG A 450 -21.05 -43.11 12.58
N LYS A 451 -21.15 -44.44 12.43
CA LYS A 451 -21.21 -45.41 13.54
C LYS A 451 -19.83 -45.94 13.97
N ASP A 452 -18.77 -45.69 13.19
CA ASP A 452 -17.43 -46.25 13.41
C ASP A 452 -16.56 -45.34 14.30
N TYR A 453 -17.07 -44.97 15.48
CA TYR A 453 -16.46 -43.92 16.32
C TYR A 453 -15.02 -44.23 16.74
N ALA A 454 -14.73 -45.48 17.12
CA ALA A 454 -13.40 -45.90 17.56
C ALA A 454 -12.37 -45.84 16.42
N GLU A 455 -12.73 -46.31 15.22
CA GLU A 455 -11.86 -46.35 14.05
C GLU A 455 -11.60 -44.94 13.50
N ARG A 456 -12.63 -44.08 13.48
CA ARG A 456 -12.48 -42.65 13.16
C ARG A 456 -11.54 -41.95 14.14
N ARG A 457 -11.62 -42.27 15.44
CA ARG A 457 -10.72 -41.69 16.46
C ARG A 457 -9.27 -42.16 16.27
N ALA A 458 -9.06 -43.42 15.91
CA ALA A 458 -7.74 -43.98 15.64
C ALA A 458 -7.08 -43.31 14.41
N LEU A 459 -7.79 -43.27 13.28
CA LEU A 459 -7.31 -42.61 12.05
C LEU A 459 -7.03 -41.11 12.27
N ARG A 460 -7.84 -40.41 13.08
CA ARG A 460 -7.57 -39.02 13.46
C ARG A 460 -6.31 -38.86 14.33
N SER A 461 -6.01 -39.85 15.17
CA SER A 461 -4.77 -39.83 15.98
C SER A 461 -3.54 -40.08 15.10
N GLU A 462 -3.65 -41.00 14.15
CA GLU A 462 -2.63 -41.29 13.14
C GLU A 462 -2.36 -40.05 12.27
N LEU A 463 -3.41 -39.43 11.71
CA LEU A 463 -3.31 -38.19 10.93
C LEU A 463 -2.62 -37.06 11.71
N ARG A 464 -2.92 -36.88 13.00
CA ARG A 464 -2.23 -35.88 13.85
C ARG A 464 -0.74 -36.19 14.03
N THR A 465 -0.39 -37.46 14.16
CA THR A 465 1.01 -37.90 14.31
C THR A 465 1.78 -37.67 13.02
N LEU A 466 1.22 -38.10 11.88
CA LEU A 466 1.79 -37.88 10.56
C LEU A 466 1.93 -36.39 10.23
N ALA A 467 0.93 -35.56 10.57
CA ALA A 467 0.98 -34.12 10.38
C ALA A 467 2.10 -33.45 11.20
N LYS A 468 2.32 -33.90 12.44
CA LYS A 468 3.42 -33.40 13.29
C LYS A 468 4.78 -33.77 12.71
N GLU A 469 4.92 -35.00 12.21
CA GLU A 469 6.14 -35.47 11.58
C GLU A 469 6.42 -34.77 10.25
N GLU A 470 5.42 -34.62 9.37
CA GLU A 470 5.53 -33.86 8.13
C GLU A 470 5.98 -32.43 8.42
N ARG A 471 5.36 -31.76 9.41
CA ARG A 471 5.73 -30.39 9.79
C ARG A 471 7.19 -30.29 10.25
N SER A 472 7.65 -31.22 11.09
CA SER A 472 9.04 -31.24 11.57
C SER A 472 10.04 -31.44 10.41
N ARG A 473 9.74 -32.38 9.49
CA ARG A 473 10.57 -32.64 8.30
C ARG A 473 10.60 -31.43 7.36
N GLN A 474 9.46 -30.79 7.13
CA GLN A 474 9.38 -29.57 6.32
C GLN A 474 10.16 -28.40 6.94
N GLN A 475 10.09 -28.21 8.27
CA GLN A 475 10.87 -27.18 8.96
C GLN A 475 12.38 -27.37 8.75
N LYS A 476 12.87 -28.61 8.81
CA LYS A 476 14.28 -28.93 8.52
C LYS A 476 14.63 -28.61 7.06
N ALA A 477 13.79 -29.00 6.11
CA ALA A 477 14.01 -28.69 4.69
C ALA A 477 14.02 -27.18 4.42
N ILE A 478 13.12 -26.42 5.04
CA ILE A 478 13.08 -24.95 4.95
C ILE A 478 14.37 -24.35 5.51
N ALA A 479 14.82 -24.79 6.68
CA ALA A 479 16.06 -24.31 7.30
C ALA A 479 17.29 -24.62 6.44
N GLU A 480 17.34 -25.80 5.81
CA GLU A 480 18.42 -26.18 4.89
C GLU A 480 18.44 -25.28 3.63
N VAL A 481 17.28 -25.10 2.99
CA VAL A 481 17.14 -24.25 1.79
C VAL A 481 17.52 -22.80 2.11
N LEU A 482 16.96 -22.22 3.18
CA LEU A 482 17.28 -20.86 3.61
C LEU A 482 18.73 -20.73 4.10
N GLY A 483 19.31 -21.78 4.68
CA GLY A 483 20.70 -21.82 5.13
C GLY A 483 21.69 -21.76 3.97
N ARG A 484 21.37 -22.40 2.84
CA ARG A 484 22.20 -22.41 1.62
C ARG A 484 22.03 -21.18 0.73
N ALA A 485 20.96 -20.42 0.91
CA ALA A 485 20.67 -19.23 0.11
C ALA A 485 21.65 -18.09 0.44
N ALA A 486 22.27 -17.53 -0.59
CA ALA A 486 23.05 -16.30 -0.52
C ALA A 486 22.14 -15.06 -0.52
N VAL A 487 21.00 -15.14 -1.22
CA VAL A 487 19.99 -14.08 -1.27
C VAL A 487 18.63 -14.65 -0.90
N VAL A 488 17.93 -13.98 0.01
CA VAL A 488 16.53 -14.25 0.32
C VAL A 488 15.70 -13.05 -0.08
N CYS A 489 14.76 -13.25 -1.01
CA CYS A 489 13.85 -12.23 -1.52
C CYS A 489 12.48 -12.35 -0.83
N ALA A 490 11.99 -11.28 -0.21
CA ALA A 490 10.71 -11.27 0.50
C ALA A 490 9.99 -9.92 0.39
N THR A 491 8.66 -9.90 0.56
CA THR A 491 7.99 -8.62 0.83
C THR A 491 8.31 -8.15 2.24
N LEU A 492 8.23 -6.84 2.52
CA LEU A 492 8.46 -6.30 3.86
C LEU A 492 7.59 -6.97 4.95
N THR A 493 6.31 -7.19 4.66
CA THR A 493 5.41 -7.94 5.55
C THR A 493 5.70 -9.44 5.59
N GLY A 494 6.39 -9.95 4.57
CA GLY A 494 6.84 -11.34 4.44
C GLY A 494 8.08 -11.64 5.27
N THR A 495 8.91 -10.67 5.61
CA THR A 495 10.07 -10.88 6.51
C THR A 495 9.64 -11.28 7.93
N LEU A 496 8.39 -10.98 8.27
CA LEU A 496 7.74 -11.31 9.54
C LEU A 496 7.12 -12.71 9.54
N SER A 497 7.31 -13.48 8.46
CA SER A 497 6.84 -14.85 8.39
C SER A 497 7.65 -15.75 9.33
N TYR A 498 7.04 -16.87 9.72
CA TYR A 498 7.64 -17.81 10.68
C TYR A 498 8.98 -18.36 10.18
N GLU A 499 9.09 -18.60 8.87
CA GLU A 499 10.27 -19.16 8.21
C GLU A 499 11.49 -18.24 8.29
N LEU A 500 11.28 -16.92 8.36
CA LEU A 500 12.36 -15.94 8.38
C LEU A 500 12.63 -15.39 9.79
N ARG A 501 11.84 -15.77 10.80
CA ARG A 501 11.91 -15.21 12.16
C ARG A 501 13.33 -15.22 12.73
N ASP A 502 13.98 -16.39 12.67
CA ASP A 502 15.28 -16.65 13.31
C ASP A 502 16.45 -16.65 12.30
N VAL A 503 16.24 -16.10 11.10
CA VAL A 503 17.30 -15.98 10.08
C VAL A 503 17.94 -14.60 10.18
N ALA A 504 19.26 -14.59 10.42
CA ALA A 504 20.09 -13.38 10.38
C ALA A 504 20.70 -13.17 8.98
N PHE A 505 20.96 -11.91 8.66
CA PHE A 505 21.55 -11.48 7.39
C PHE A 505 22.66 -10.47 7.66
N ASP A 506 23.58 -10.34 6.72
CA ASP A 506 24.68 -9.36 6.81
C ASP A 506 24.22 -7.99 6.30
N VAL A 507 23.32 -7.98 5.31
CA VAL A 507 22.79 -6.75 4.70
C VAL A 507 21.30 -6.89 4.39
N ALA A 508 20.50 -5.91 4.81
CA ALA A 508 19.12 -5.75 4.37
C ALA A 508 19.04 -4.74 3.22
N VAL A 509 18.43 -5.11 2.10
CA VAL A 509 18.22 -4.24 0.95
C VAL A 509 16.72 -4.04 0.76
N VAL A 510 16.28 -2.79 0.71
CA VAL A 510 14.87 -2.43 0.53
C VAL A 510 14.72 -1.61 -0.75
N ASP A 511 14.18 -2.21 -1.81
CA ASP A 511 13.77 -1.50 -3.03
C ASP A 511 12.36 -0.92 -2.84
N GLU A 512 12.08 0.17 -3.54
CA GLU A 512 10.87 0.99 -3.38
C GLU A 512 10.59 1.41 -1.92
N ALA A 513 11.65 1.72 -1.17
CA ALA A 513 11.56 2.11 0.24
C ALA A 513 10.75 3.39 0.49
N ALA A 514 10.71 4.29 -0.51
CA ALA A 514 9.90 5.52 -0.47
C ALA A 514 8.38 5.27 -0.59
N GLN A 515 7.97 4.02 -0.77
CA GLN A 515 6.57 3.61 -0.90
C GLN A 515 6.13 2.66 0.22
N ALA A 516 6.98 2.49 1.22
CA ALA A 516 6.73 1.62 2.35
C ALA A 516 6.48 2.47 3.59
N LEU A 517 5.46 2.09 4.36
CA LEU A 517 5.31 2.58 5.73
C LEU A 517 6.59 2.30 6.51
N GLU A 518 7.08 3.27 7.28
CA GLU A 518 8.30 3.10 8.08
C GLU A 518 8.20 1.85 8.98
N ALA A 519 7.03 1.64 9.61
CA ALA A 519 6.78 0.46 10.44
C ALA A 519 7.00 -0.88 9.70
N ALA A 520 6.74 -0.95 8.39
CA ALA A 520 6.94 -2.15 7.59
C ALA A 520 8.43 -2.37 7.28
N THR A 521 9.20 -1.30 7.04
CA THR A 521 10.64 -1.39 6.73
C THR A 521 11.43 -2.01 7.87
N TRP A 522 11.05 -1.75 9.12
CA TRP A 522 11.67 -2.33 10.32
C TRP A 522 11.65 -3.86 10.34
N GLY A 523 10.69 -4.50 9.67
CA GLY A 523 10.65 -5.96 9.54
C GLY A 523 11.88 -6.53 8.82
N ALA A 524 12.50 -5.77 7.92
CA ALA A 524 13.74 -6.16 7.25
C ALA A 524 14.96 -5.69 8.05
N LEU A 525 14.96 -4.42 8.49
CA LEU A 525 16.10 -3.80 9.16
C LEU A 525 16.50 -4.51 10.45
N LEU A 526 15.54 -5.02 11.23
CA LEU A 526 15.81 -5.76 12.48
C LEU A 526 16.62 -7.06 12.28
N LYS A 527 16.83 -7.50 11.03
CA LYS A 527 17.50 -8.76 10.70
C LYS A 527 18.94 -8.63 10.23
N ALA A 528 19.44 -7.40 10.09
CA ALA A 528 20.80 -7.13 9.60
C ALA A 528 21.47 -5.96 10.34
N PRO A 529 22.81 -5.95 10.44
CA PRO A 529 23.57 -4.86 11.06
C PRO A 529 23.74 -3.64 10.16
N ARG A 530 23.49 -3.77 8.86
CA ARG A 530 23.52 -2.68 7.89
C ARG A 530 22.41 -2.81 6.86
N ALA A 531 22.03 -1.68 6.26
CA ALA A 531 20.99 -1.65 5.26
C ALA A 531 21.29 -0.73 4.06
N VAL A 532 20.66 -1.03 2.92
CA VAL A 532 20.62 -0.17 1.73
C VAL A 532 19.15 0.06 1.38
N LEU A 533 18.73 1.31 1.35
CA LEU A 533 17.38 1.67 0.94
C LEU A 533 17.44 2.32 -0.45
N ALA A 534 16.62 1.84 -1.38
CA ALA A 534 16.47 2.44 -2.69
C ALA A 534 15.04 2.92 -2.86
N GLY A 535 14.86 4.14 -3.35
CA GLY A 535 13.54 4.72 -3.51
C GLY A 535 13.57 6.09 -4.16
N ASP A 536 12.39 6.67 -4.31
CA ASP A 536 12.22 8.05 -4.73
C ASP A 536 11.09 8.72 -3.94
N HIS A 537 11.48 9.52 -2.96
CA HIS A 537 10.56 10.27 -2.09
C HIS A 537 9.81 11.40 -2.82
N LEU A 538 10.15 11.67 -4.09
CA LEU A 538 9.46 12.64 -4.94
C LEU A 538 8.43 11.96 -5.87
N GLN A 539 8.25 10.65 -5.76
CA GLN A 539 7.14 9.88 -6.33
C GLN A 539 6.13 9.47 -5.23
N LEU A 540 5.15 8.63 -5.55
CA LEU A 540 4.03 8.32 -4.65
C LEU A 540 4.49 7.77 -3.28
N PRO A 541 3.98 8.34 -2.17
CA PRO A 541 4.14 7.77 -0.84
C PRO A 541 3.31 6.47 -0.69
N PRO A 542 3.47 5.72 0.41
CA PRO A 542 2.56 4.62 0.74
C PRO A 542 1.11 5.12 0.81
N THR A 543 0.18 4.30 0.32
CA THR A 543 -1.26 4.57 0.48
C THR A 543 -1.67 4.39 1.94
N VAL A 544 -2.26 5.44 2.51
CA VAL A 544 -2.84 5.45 3.86
C VAL A 544 -4.31 5.83 3.70
N ILE A 545 -5.21 4.97 4.19
CA ILE A 545 -6.66 5.12 4.07
C ILE A 545 -7.17 6.19 5.04
N SER A 546 -6.60 6.25 6.24
CA SER A 546 -6.96 7.26 7.23
C SER A 546 -6.24 8.58 6.97
N ASP A 547 -6.95 9.58 6.45
CA ASP A 547 -6.43 10.94 6.28
C ASP A 547 -5.94 11.55 7.60
N ALA A 548 -6.56 11.18 8.72
CA ALA A 548 -6.15 11.62 10.05
C ALA A 548 -4.81 10.99 10.46
N ALA A 549 -4.57 9.71 10.13
CA ALA A 549 -3.30 9.05 10.39
C ALA A 549 -2.19 9.56 9.45
N ALA A 550 -2.53 9.76 8.17
CA ALA A 550 -1.62 10.34 7.18
C ALA A 550 -1.12 11.72 7.61
N ARG A 551 -2.02 12.62 8.02
CA ARG A 551 -1.68 13.97 8.53
C ARG A 551 -0.83 13.95 9.80
N GLN A 552 -0.91 12.90 10.61
CA GLN A 552 -0.08 12.71 11.80
C GLN A 552 1.28 12.06 11.50
N GLY A 553 1.60 11.85 10.22
CA GLY A 553 2.91 11.38 9.77
C GLY A 553 2.99 9.89 9.45
N LEU A 554 1.86 9.16 9.38
CA LEU A 554 1.91 7.73 8.99
C LEU A 554 2.40 7.51 7.55
N ALA A 555 2.16 8.50 6.67
CA ALA A 555 2.60 8.46 5.28
C ALA A 555 4.09 8.81 5.09
N GLU A 556 4.75 9.38 6.11
CA GLU A 556 6.18 9.66 6.07
C GLU A 556 6.96 8.33 6.05
N THR A 557 7.81 8.16 5.04
CA THR A 557 8.59 6.92 4.90
C THR A 557 9.94 7.01 5.59
N LEU A 558 10.52 5.85 5.93
CA LEU A 558 11.88 5.79 6.43
C LEU A 558 12.88 6.45 5.45
N PHE A 559 12.66 6.24 4.14
CA PHE A 559 13.52 6.82 3.11
C PHE A 559 13.48 8.35 3.16
N GLU A 560 12.29 8.94 3.22
CA GLU A 560 12.10 10.39 3.29
C GLU A 560 12.73 10.99 4.56
N ARG A 561 12.48 10.37 5.72
CA ARG A 561 13.04 10.80 7.00
C ARG A 561 14.58 10.75 7.01
N LEU A 562 15.17 9.69 6.48
CA LEU A 562 16.64 9.56 6.38
C LEU A 562 17.24 10.44 5.30
N GLN A 563 16.51 10.72 4.22
CA GLN A 563 16.94 11.70 3.22
C GLN A 563 17.04 13.10 3.84
N ALA A 564 16.07 13.49 4.68
CA ALA A 564 16.13 14.75 5.41
C ALA A 564 17.27 14.79 6.45
N LEU A 565 17.50 13.66 7.15
CA LEU A 565 18.48 13.59 8.24
C LEU A 565 19.94 13.44 7.73
N HIS A 566 20.15 12.57 6.75
CA HIS A 566 21.46 12.09 6.32
C HIS A 566 21.69 12.21 4.80
N GLY A 567 20.79 12.84 4.05
CA GLY A 567 20.84 12.87 2.58
C GLY A 567 22.16 13.37 1.99
N GLY A 568 22.79 14.36 2.61
CA GLY A 568 24.08 14.90 2.14
C GLY A 568 25.27 13.94 2.31
N VAL A 569 25.15 12.88 3.12
CA VAL A 569 26.26 11.98 3.45
C VAL A 569 25.96 10.52 3.11
N ALA A 570 24.70 10.08 3.18
CA ALA A 570 24.34 8.68 2.94
C ALA A 570 23.66 8.44 1.59
N SER A 571 23.21 9.49 0.90
CA SER A 571 22.42 9.35 -0.33
C SER A 571 23.24 9.59 -1.59
N GLU A 572 23.02 8.75 -2.59
CA GLU A 572 23.47 8.97 -3.97
C GLU A 572 22.25 8.99 -4.88
N MET A 573 22.12 10.07 -5.67
CA MET A 573 21.06 10.20 -6.66
C MET A 573 21.54 9.70 -8.02
N LEU A 574 20.75 8.83 -8.63
CA LEU A 574 20.96 8.42 -10.01
C LEU A 574 20.54 9.56 -10.95
N ALA A 575 21.41 9.92 -11.88
CA ALA A 575 21.29 11.15 -12.67
C ALA A 575 20.95 10.91 -14.14
N VAL A 576 21.29 9.73 -14.69
CA VAL A 576 21.04 9.42 -16.11
C VAL A 576 19.77 8.59 -16.23
N GLN A 577 18.78 9.08 -17.00
CA GLN A 577 17.52 8.38 -17.27
C GLN A 577 17.47 7.78 -18.68
N TYR A 578 16.83 6.62 -18.80
CA TYR A 578 16.79 5.77 -20.00
C TYR A 578 15.37 5.53 -20.51
N ARG A 579 14.41 6.39 -20.17
CA ARG A 579 12.99 6.23 -20.48
C ARG A 579 12.45 7.32 -21.40
N MET A 580 12.60 8.57 -20.98
CA MET A 580 11.87 9.74 -21.46
C MET A 580 12.65 10.48 -22.54
N HIS A 581 11.94 11.09 -23.48
CA HIS A 581 12.49 12.16 -24.32
C HIS A 581 13.00 13.31 -23.45
N GLY A 582 13.97 14.08 -23.96
CA GLY A 582 14.54 15.24 -23.27
C GLY A 582 13.46 16.21 -22.76
N ASP A 583 12.50 16.59 -23.60
CA ASP A 583 11.45 17.56 -23.25
C ASP A 583 10.46 17.05 -22.19
N VAL A 584 10.16 15.73 -22.18
CA VAL A 584 9.33 15.12 -21.13
C VAL A 584 10.07 15.13 -19.80
N MET A 585 11.37 14.79 -19.84
CA MET A 585 12.23 14.78 -18.66
C MET A 585 12.46 16.19 -18.10
N ALA A 586 12.65 17.19 -18.96
CA ALA A 586 13.10 18.53 -18.60
C ALA A 586 12.22 19.17 -17.50
N TRP A 587 10.90 19.12 -17.67
CA TRP A 587 9.98 19.63 -16.65
C TRP A 587 10.14 18.95 -15.29
N ALA A 588 10.15 17.61 -15.27
CA ALA A 588 10.27 16.86 -14.03
C ALA A 588 11.64 17.13 -13.37
N SER A 589 12.71 17.18 -14.16
CA SER A 589 14.07 17.49 -13.72
C SER A 589 14.13 18.85 -13.01
N HIS A 590 13.58 19.88 -13.65
CA HIS A 590 13.58 21.25 -13.13
C HIS A 590 12.73 21.39 -11.87
N GLU A 591 11.50 20.87 -11.89
CA GLU A 591 10.53 21.10 -10.82
C GLU A 591 10.81 20.27 -9.55
N LEU A 592 11.35 19.07 -9.70
CA LEU A 592 11.47 18.10 -8.60
C LEU A 592 12.91 17.69 -8.30
N TYR A 593 13.82 17.73 -9.27
CA TYR A 593 15.14 17.11 -9.14
C TYR A 593 16.31 18.10 -9.28
N ASP A 594 16.05 19.41 -9.15
CA ASP A 594 17.05 20.48 -9.19
C ASP A 594 17.91 20.48 -10.48
N ASP A 595 17.30 20.16 -11.62
CA ASP A 595 17.96 20.04 -12.93
C ASP A 595 19.10 18.98 -12.98
N ARG A 596 19.10 18.02 -12.06
CA ARG A 596 20.14 16.97 -12.00
C ARG A 596 19.90 15.78 -12.92
N LEU A 597 18.72 15.65 -13.53
CA LEU A 597 18.46 14.56 -14.48
C LEU A 597 19.00 14.88 -15.87
N THR A 598 19.58 13.87 -16.49
CA THR A 598 20.08 13.90 -17.86
C THR A 598 19.52 12.72 -18.65
N ALA A 599 19.13 12.95 -19.90
CA ALA A 599 18.65 11.88 -20.76
C ALA A 599 19.84 11.15 -21.41
N ALA A 600 19.85 9.82 -21.35
CA ALA A 600 20.82 9.05 -22.12
C ALA A 600 20.63 9.27 -23.62
N ASP A 601 21.72 9.25 -24.40
CA ASP A 601 21.69 9.49 -25.85
C ASP A 601 20.64 8.64 -26.59
N ALA A 602 20.40 7.41 -26.12
CA ALA A 602 19.44 6.48 -26.71
C ALA A 602 17.96 6.93 -26.59
N VAL A 603 17.65 7.86 -25.69
CA VAL A 603 16.29 8.36 -25.45
C VAL A 603 16.18 9.88 -25.53
N ALA A 604 17.29 10.63 -25.52
CA ALA A 604 17.27 12.09 -25.47
C ALA A 604 16.44 12.73 -26.58
N ALA A 605 16.49 12.18 -27.80
CA ALA A 605 15.83 12.69 -28.99
C ALA A 605 14.83 11.71 -29.64
N HIS A 606 14.43 10.64 -28.91
CA HIS A 606 13.55 9.60 -29.46
C HIS A 606 12.09 10.05 -29.59
N THR A 607 11.45 9.82 -30.74
CA THR A 607 10.08 10.30 -31.00
C THR A 607 9.17 9.15 -31.43
N LEU A 608 7.85 9.37 -31.51
CA LEU A 608 6.95 8.33 -32.03
C LEU A 608 7.31 7.92 -33.46
N ALA A 609 7.94 8.79 -34.25
CA ALA A 609 8.34 8.49 -35.63
C ALA A 609 9.41 7.40 -35.75
N ASP A 610 10.16 7.10 -34.68
CA ASP A 610 11.15 6.01 -34.70
C ASP A 610 10.54 4.63 -34.43
N LEU A 611 9.26 4.56 -34.05
CA LEU A 611 8.58 3.30 -33.84
C LEU A 611 8.27 2.62 -35.18
N PRO A 612 8.33 1.28 -35.24
CA PRO A 612 7.92 0.56 -36.43
C PRO A 612 6.43 0.81 -36.69
N ASP A 613 6.07 0.89 -37.98
CA ASP A 613 4.70 1.03 -38.45
C ASP A 613 3.99 2.35 -38.08
N VAL A 614 4.72 3.34 -37.56
CA VAL A 614 4.21 4.70 -37.32
C VAL A 614 4.51 5.61 -38.51
N ASP A 615 3.52 6.36 -39.00
CA ASP A 615 3.69 7.38 -40.03
C ASP A 615 4.47 8.59 -39.45
N PRO A 616 5.70 8.87 -39.94
CA PRO A 616 6.52 9.96 -39.41
C PRO A 616 5.89 11.34 -39.54
N ARG A 617 5.04 11.57 -40.54
CA ARG A 617 4.37 12.87 -40.75
C ARG A 617 3.32 13.10 -39.68
N LEU A 618 2.44 12.13 -39.48
CA LEU A 618 1.40 12.19 -38.44
C LEU A 618 2.01 12.19 -37.04
N ALA A 619 3.10 11.44 -36.82
CA ALA A 619 3.85 11.50 -35.57
C ALA A 619 4.47 12.88 -35.32
N GLY A 620 4.98 13.55 -36.37
CA GLY A 620 5.46 14.92 -36.30
C GLY A 620 4.38 15.91 -35.86
N GLU A 621 3.16 15.79 -36.41
CA GLU A 621 2.00 16.62 -36.04
C GLU A 621 1.49 16.37 -34.60
N LEU A 622 1.78 15.21 -34.02
CA LEU A 622 1.43 14.89 -32.64
C LEU A 622 2.44 15.46 -31.63
N GLY A 623 3.67 15.71 -32.06
CA GLY A 623 4.76 16.21 -31.21
C GLY A 623 5.19 15.23 -30.11
N VAL A 624 6.19 15.64 -29.32
CA VAL A 624 6.59 14.93 -28.10
C VAL A 624 5.68 15.30 -26.93
N LEU A 625 5.35 16.59 -26.82
CA LEU A 625 4.40 17.11 -25.84
C LEU A 625 3.18 17.65 -26.58
N ALA A 626 1.99 17.46 -26.02
CA ALA A 626 0.77 18.03 -26.55
C ALA A 626 -0.12 18.57 -25.42
N LEU A 627 -0.62 19.78 -25.57
CA LEU A 627 -1.62 20.39 -24.69
C LEU A 627 -2.96 20.45 -25.42
N ILE A 628 -3.94 19.72 -24.91
CA ILE A 628 -5.32 19.72 -25.38
C ILE A 628 -6.14 20.49 -24.37
N ASP A 629 -6.40 21.76 -24.69
CA ASP A 629 -7.04 22.68 -23.77
C ASP A 629 -8.57 22.63 -23.89
N THR A 630 -9.24 22.37 -22.77
CA THR A 630 -10.71 22.35 -22.67
C THR A 630 -11.30 23.69 -22.22
N ALA A 631 -10.46 24.69 -21.94
CA ALA A 631 -10.93 26.03 -21.57
C ALA A 631 -11.86 26.60 -22.64
N GLY A 632 -12.95 27.22 -22.20
CA GLY A 632 -13.98 27.77 -23.08
C GLY A 632 -14.81 26.75 -23.87
N CYS A 633 -14.61 25.44 -23.68
CA CYS A 633 -15.31 24.39 -24.44
C CYS A 633 -16.60 23.88 -23.75
N GLY A 634 -16.99 24.43 -22.60
CA GLY A 634 -18.18 24.00 -21.85
C GLY A 634 -18.11 22.56 -21.32
N MET A 635 -16.90 22.03 -21.09
CA MET A 635 -16.66 20.67 -20.62
C MET A 635 -16.59 20.61 -19.09
N GLU A 636 -17.76 20.67 -18.44
CA GLU A 636 -17.85 20.75 -16.97
C GLU A 636 -17.55 19.42 -16.25
N GLU A 637 -17.01 19.52 -15.03
CA GLU A 637 -16.81 18.38 -14.14
C GLU A 637 -18.12 17.97 -13.43
N ALA A 638 -18.29 16.67 -13.20
CA ALA A 638 -19.37 16.09 -12.41
C ALA A 638 -18.82 15.38 -11.18
N ALA A 639 -19.52 15.51 -10.05
CA ALA A 639 -19.27 14.72 -8.84
C ALA A 639 -20.02 13.40 -8.89
N GLU A 640 -19.40 12.34 -8.40
CA GLU A 640 -20.08 11.06 -8.17
C GLU A 640 -20.92 11.14 -6.89
N GLU A 641 -22.19 10.73 -6.93
CA GLU A 641 -23.07 10.76 -5.75
C GLU A 641 -22.50 9.92 -4.60
N GLY A 642 -22.26 10.55 -3.45
CA GLY A 642 -21.73 9.88 -2.25
C GLY A 642 -20.23 9.58 -2.28
N SER A 643 -19.48 10.18 -3.23
CA SER A 643 -18.04 9.99 -3.41
C SER A 643 -17.35 11.34 -3.63
N GLU A 644 -16.10 11.49 -3.16
CA GLU A 644 -15.27 12.68 -3.45
C GLU A 644 -14.61 12.64 -4.84
N SER A 645 -14.80 11.53 -5.57
CA SER A 645 -14.27 11.34 -6.91
C SER A 645 -15.03 12.18 -7.95
N ARG A 646 -14.32 12.63 -8.98
CA ARG A 646 -14.83 13.52 -10.04
C ARG A 646 -14.64 12.87 -11.41
N ALA A 647 -15.50 13.22 -12.36
CA ALA A 647 -15.38 12.81 -13.75
C ALA A 647 -15.75 13.98 -14.69
N ASN A 648 -15.19 14.00 -15.88
CA ASN A 648 -15.45 15.00 -16.91
C ASN A 648 -15.71 14.30 -18.24
N PRO A 649 -16.97 14.18 -18.69
CA PRO A 649 -17.32 13.53 -19.94
C PRO A 649 -16.78 14.22 -21.19
N GLY A 650 -16.67 15.55 -21.19
CA GLY A 650 -16.10 16.31 -22.31
C GLY A 650 -14.62 16.00 -22.46
N GLU A 651 -13.88 16.11 -21.37
CA GLU A 651 -12.45 15.78 -21.34
C GLU A 651 -12.17 14.31 -21.67
N ALA A 652 -13.03 13.40 -21.22
CA ALA A 652 -12.95 11.98 -21.57
C ALA A 652 -13.11 11.75 -23.09
N ARG A 653 -14.01 12.48 -23.76
CA ARG A 653 -14.14 12.45 -25.22
C ARG A 653 -12.87 12.96 -25.90
N ALA A 654 -12.33 14.10 -25.44
CA ALA A 654 -11.11 14.69 -25.99
C ALA A 654 -9.90 13.76 -25.84
N ALA A 655 -9.71 13.16 -24.66
CA ALA A 655 -8.64 12.18 -24.42
C ALA A 655 -8.76 10.97 -25.35
N LEU A 656 -9.96 10.39 -25.52
CA LEU A 656 -10.17 9.26 -26.42
C LEU A 656 -10.06 9.65 -27.90
N ALA A 657 -10.40 10.88 -28.29
CA ALA A 657 -10.18 11.40 -29.64
C ALA A 657 -8.68 11.48 -29.95
N HIS A 658 -7.87 11.97 -29.01
CA HIS A 658 -6.42 11.99 -29.16
C HIS A 658 -5.80 10.59 -29.23
N VAL A 659 -6.30 9.64 -28.41
CA VAL A 659 -5.92 8.23 -28.53
C VAL A 659 -6.20 7.69 -29.94
N ARG A 660 -7.33 8.07 -30.57
CA ARG A 660 -7.62 7.67 -31.95
C ARG A 660 -6.64 8.29 -32.96
N ARG A 661 -6.17 9.53 -32.74
CA ARG A 661 -5.10 10.13 -33.57
C ARG A 661 -3.78 9.36 -33.45
N LEU A 662 -3.38 8.96 -32.24
CA LEU A 662 -2.20 8.12 -32.02
C LEU A 662 -2.31 6.78 -32.77
N LEU A 663 -3.47 6.13 -32.71
CA LEU A 663 -3.73 4.89 -33.44
C LEU A 663 -3.73 5.10 -34.96
N ALA A 664 -4.31 6.21 -35.45
CA ALA A 664 -4.32 6.55 -36.87
C ALA A 664 -2.90 6.82 -37.41
N ALA A 665 -2.01 7.36 -36.56
CA ALA A 665 -0.59 7.48 -36.87
C ALA A 665 0.15 6.14 -36.87
N GLY A 666 -0.45 5.04 -36.40
CA GLY A 666 0.13 3.70 -36.38
C GLY A 666 0.68 3.24 -35.03
N VAL A 667 0.53 4.04 -33.95
CA VAL A 667 0.96 3.61 -32.61
C VAL A 667 0.12 2.42 -32.15
N ARG A 668 0.76 1.36 -31.64
CA ARG A 668 0.03 0.16 -31.22
C ARG A 668 -0.78 0.43 -29.95
N PRO A 669 -2.01 -0.10 -29.80
CA PRO A 669 -2.83 0.11 -28.60
C PRO A 669 -2.14 -0.24 -27.28
N ALA A 670 -1.31 -1.30 -27.27
CA ALA A 670 -0.59 -1.74 -26.08
C ALA A 670 0.52 -0.76 -25.63
N ASP A 671 0.96 0.11 -26.53
CA ASP A 671 1.98 1.14 -26.30
C ASP A 671 1.38 2.48 -25.87
N ILE A 672 0.05 2.55 -25.69
CA ILE A 672 -0.69 3.73 -25.26
C ILE A 672 -1.26 3.51 -23.86
N GLY A 673 -1.12 4.52 -23.00
CA GLY A 673 -1.78 4.58 -21.70
C GLY A 673 -2.59 5.86 -21.52
N VAL A 674 -3.77 5.76 -20.91
CA VAL A 674 -4.55 6.92 -20.45
C VAL A 674 -4.53 6.93 -18.92
N ILE A 675 -4.05 8.02 -18.34
CA ILE A 675 -3.89 8.19 -16.90
C ILE A 675 -4.77 9.34 -16.43
N THR A 676 -5.42 9.16 -15.28
CA THR A 676 -6.17 10.24 -14.63
C THR A 676 -6.07 10.14 -13.11
N PRO A 677 -6.10 11.25 -12.35
CA PRO A 677 -6.05 11.20 -10.88
C PRO A 677 -7.33 10.66 -10.22
N TYR A 678 -8.46 10.63 -10.94
CA TYR A 678 -9.77 10.31 -10.36
C TYR A 678 -10.32 8.96 -10.82
N ASN A 679 -10.74 8.12 -9.88
CA ASN A 679 -11.27 6.79 -10.19
C ASN A 679 -12.61 6.83 -10.95
N ALA A 680 -13.42 7.87 -10.75
CA ALA A 680 -14.68 8.03 -11.49
C ALA A 680 -14.38 8.34 -12.97
N GLN A 681 -13.36 9.16 -13.25
CA GLN A 681 -12.87 9.36 -14.62
C GLN A 681 -12.31 8.07 -15.23
N VAL A 682 -11.60 7.23 -14.46
CA VAL A 682 -11.14 5.91 -14.95
C VAL A 682 -12.34 5.05 -15.37
N ALA A 683 -13.40 5.00 -14.56
CA ALA A 683 -14.60 4.23 -14.86
C ALA A 683 -15.28 4.75 -16.14
N LEU A 684 -15.46 6.07 -16.23
CA LEU A 684 -16.07 6.74 -17.38
C LEU A 684 -15.27 6.51 -18.68
N LEU A 685 -13.95 6.69 -18.64
CA LEU A 685 -13.06 6.43 -19.78
C LEU A 685 -13.14 4.97 -20.23
N ARG A 686 -13.22 4.01 -19.30
CA ARG A 686 -13.35 2.57 -19.62
C ARG A 686 -14.71 2.22 -20.20
N GLU A 687 -15.77 2.91 -19.80
CA GLU A 687 -17.10 2.78 -20.39
C GLU A 687 -17.11 3.34 -21.82
N MET A 688 -16.53 4.53 -22.03
CA MET A 688 -16.54 5.23 -23.31
C MET A 688 -15.55 4.69 -24.35
N ARG A 689 -14.51 3.95 -23.95
CA ARG A 689 -13.44 3.50 -24.86
C ARG A 689 -13.93 2.62 -26.01
N GLY A 690 -15.04 1.88 -25.81
CA GLY A 690 -15.56 0.90 -26.76
C GLY A 690 -14.61 -0.29 -27.01
N GLU A 691 -15.00 -1.24 -27.86
CA GLU A 691 -14.19 -2.45 -28.13
C GLU A 691 -12.90 -2.14 -28.91
N ALA A 692 -12.92 -1.14 -29.80
CA ALA A 692 -11.76 -0.78 -30.63
C ALA A 692 -10.54 -0.33 -29.81
N LEU A 693 -10.76 0.18 -28.59
CA LEU A 693 -9.71 0.65 -27.68
C LEU A 693 -9.52 -0.29 -26.48
N ALA A 694 -10.03 -1.52 -26.52
CA ALA A 694 -10.01 -2.43 -25.37
C ALA A 694 -8.60 -2.76 -24.87
N ALA A 695 -7.61 -2.76 -25.77
CA ALA A 695 -6.20 -3.00 -25.47
C ALA A 695 -5.43 -1.78 -24.95
N VAL A 696 -6.02 -0.58 -25.03
CA VAL A 696 -5.45 0.64 -24.43
C VAL A 696 -5.61 0.55 -22.91
N GLU A 697 -4.50 0.80 -22.22
CA GLU A 697 -4.46 0.71 -20.77
C GLU A 697 -4.98 2.01 -20.14
N ILE A 698 -6.07 1.92 -19.37
CA ILE A 698 -6.67 3.07 -18.67
C ILE A 698 -6.60 2.82 -17.18
N SER A 699 -5.97 3.70 -16.42
CA SER A 699 -5.79 3.53 -14.96
C SER A 699 -5.67 4.87 -14.24
N SER A 700 -5.75 4.81 -12.91
CA SER A 700 -5.37 5.95 -12.07
C SER A 700 -3.84 6.14 -12.05
N VAL A 701 -3.36 7.30 -11.63
CA VAL A 701 -1.91 7.56 -11.44
C VAL A 701 -1.27 6.47 -10.57
N ASP A 702 -1.88 6.19 -9.42
CA ASP A 702 -1.45 5.16 -8.47
C ASP A 702 -1.47 3.76 -9.08
N GLY A 703 -2.49 3.44 -9.87
CA GLY A 703 -2.61 2.15 -10.55
C GLY A 703 -1.62 1.96 -11.71
N PHE A 704 -1.07 3.04 -12.24
CA PHE A 704 -0.08 3.02 -13.34
C PHE A 704 1.37 2.99 -12.85
N GLN A 705 1.58 2.99 -11.54
CA GLN A 705 2.88 3.09 -10.96
C GLN A 705 3.78 1.89 -11.31
N GLY A 706 5.06 2.16 -11.59
CA GLY A 706 6.03 1.15 -12.05
C GLY A 706 5.86 0.72 -13.51
N ARG A 707 4.83 1.20 -14.21
CA ARG A 707 4.62 1.00 -15.65
C ARG A 707 5.20 2.18 -16.44
N GLU A 708 5.26 2.02 -17.75
CA GLU A 708 5.66 3.03 -18.75
C GLU A 708 5.03 2.67 -20.10
N LYS A 709 4.86 3.67 -20.99
CA LYS A 709 4.29 3.50 -22.34
C LYS A 709 4.99 4.42 -23.33
N GLU A 710 4.94 4.08 -24.62
CA GLU A 710 5.47 4.94 -25.66
C GLU A 710 4.73 6.28 -25.69
N ALA A 711 3.39 6.24 -25.58
CA ALA A 711 2.53 7.40 -25.50
C ALA A 711 1.64 7.38 -24.24
N ILE A 712 1.59 8.50 -23.52
CA ILE A 712 0.68 8.70 -22.38
C ILE A 712 -0.23 9.89 -22.66
N VAL A 713 -1.52 9.72 -22.36
CA VAL A 713 -2.52 10.79 -22.35
C VAL A 713 -3.00 10.99 -20.92
N ILE A 714 -2.87 12.20 -20.38
CA ILE A 714 -3.25 12.52 -19.01
C ILE A 714 -4.52 13.37 -19.01
N SER A 715 -5.57 12.88 -18.34
CA SER A 715 -6.84 13.60 -18.13
C SER A 715 -6.88 14.17 -16.72
N MET A 716 -6.87 15.51 -16.61
CA MET A 716 -6.85 16.27 -15.35
C MET A 716 -8.22 16.44 -14.68
N VAL A 717 -9.31 16.30 -15.41
CA VAL A 717 -10.72 16.31 -14.96
C VAL A 717 -11.24 17.67 -14.51
N ARG A 718 -10.45 18.42 -13.74
CA ARG A 718 -10.92 19.60 -13.01
C ARG A 718 -11.24 20.75 -13.94
N CYS A 719 -12.48 21.23 -13.86
CA CYS A 719 -13.02 22.36 -14.63
C CYS A 719 -14.13 23.02 -13.80
N ASN A 720 -13.84 24.17 -13.17
CA ASN A 720 -14.79 24.88 -12.31
C ASN A 720 -14.43 26.37 -12.16
N ALA A 721 -15.44 27.23 -11.98
CA ALA A 721 -15.27 28.68 -11.89
C ALA A 721 -14.40 29.12 -10.70
N GLU A 722 -14.44 28.36 -9.60
CA GLU A 722 -13.68 28.60 -8.38
C GLU A 722 -12.18 28.32 -8.56
N GLY A 723 -11.77 27.60 -9.61
CA GLY A 723 -10.36 27.23 -9.84
C GLY A 723 -9.84 26.22 -8.83
N THR A 724 -10.73 25.41 -8.25
CA THR A 724 -10.38 24.39 -7.29
C THR A 724 -9.82 23.16 -8.01
N ILE A 725 -8.58 22.82 -7.71
CA ILE A 725 -7.90 21.66 -8.29
C ILE A 725 -7.96 20.42 -7.38
N GLY A 726 -8.24 20.63 -6.09
CA GLY A 726 -8.36 19.57 -5.08
C GLY A 726 -7.16 18.61 -5.10
N PHE A 727 -7.45 17.36 -5.43
CA PHE A 727 -6.51 16.25 -5.39
C PHE A 727 -5.33 16.36 -6.39
N LEU A 728 -5.44 17.22 -7.41
CA LEU A 728 -4.34 17.51 -8.35
C LEU A 728 -3.15 18.25 -7.72
N SER A 729 -3.31 18.81 -6.52
CA SER A 729 -2.26 19.58 -5.83
C SER A 729 -1.06 18.73 -5.39
N ASP A 730 -1.19 17.39 -5.42
CA ASP A 730 -0.09 16.47 -5.12
C ASP A 730 0.95 16.46 -6.26
N ARG A 731 2.04 17.21 -6.05
CA ARG A 731 3.19 17.29 -6.96
C ARG A 731 3.80 15.92 -7.29
N ARG A 732 3.79 14.96 -6.35
CA ARG A 732 4.38 13.63 -6.53
C ARG A 732 3.55 12.80 -7.50
N ARG A 733 2.21 12.92 -7.45
CA ARG A 733 1.32 12.27 -8.43
C ARG A 733 1.49 12.81 -9.82
N MET A 734 1.62 14.14 -9.96
CA MET A 734 1.87 14.73 -11.27
C MET A 734 3.21 14.30 -11.85
N ASN A 735 4.26 14.29 -11.02
CA ASN A 735 5.57 13.75 -11.40
C ASN A 735 5.44 12.31 -11.90
N VAL A 736 4.71 11.45 -11.19
CA VAL A 736 4.49 10.06 -11.63
C VAL A 736 3.78 10.02 -12.96
N ALA A 737 2.69 10.76 -13.14
CA ALA A 737 1.87 10.76 -14.35
C ALA A 737 2.67 11.15 -15.60
N VAL A 738 3.37 12.28 -15.57
CA VAL A 738 4.20 12.77 -16.70
C VAL A 738 5.33 11.79 -17.01
N THR A 739 6.02 11.28 -15.98
CA THR A 739 7.20 10.41 -16.15
C THR A 739 6.86 8.96 -16.53
N ARG A 740 5.60 8.66 -16.84
CA ARG A 740 5.19 7.39 -17.46
C ARG A 740 5.41 7.37 -18.97
N ALA A 741 5.48 8.54 -19.61
CA ALA A 741 5.68 8.68 -21.05
C ALA A 741 7.12 8.36 -21.45
N ARG A 742 7.32 7.72 -22.60
CA ARG A 742 8.64 7.57 -23.23
C ARG A 742 8.84 8.61 -24.32
N ARG A 743 7.99 8.59 -25.35
CA ARG A 743 8.14 9.36 -26.60
C ARG A 743 7.10 10.45 -26.78
N HIS A 744 5.91 10.28 -26.19
CA HIS A 744 4.82 11.25 -26.30
C HIS A 744 4.04 11.38 -24.98
N CYS A 745 3.78 12.61 -24.57
CA CYS A 745 2.94 12.94 -23.42
C CYS A 745 1.91 14.01 -23.81
N ALA A 746 0.63 13.67 -23.77
CA ALA A 746 -0.47 14.60 -23.97
C ALA A 746 -1.12 14.97 -22.63
N LEU A 747 -1.41 16.24 -22.43
CA LEU A 747 -2.11 16.79 -21.29
C LEU A 747 -3.47 17.30 -21.75
N VAL A 748 -4.55 16.74 -21.22
CA VAL A 748 -5.93 17.18 -21.47
C VAL A 748 -6.45 17.84 -20.21
N CYS A 749 -6.75 19.14 -20.27
CA CYS A 749 -7.16 19.89 -19.10
C CYS A 749 -7.83 21.21 -19.44
N ASP A 750 -8.55 21.77 -18.47
CA ASP A 750 -8.99 23.16 -18.49
C ASP A 750 -7.87 24.09 -18.00
N SER A 751 -7.23 24.83 -18.92
CA SER A 751 -6.08 25.68 -18.59
C SER A 751 -6.41 26.79 -17.60
N GLU A 752 -7.64 27.33 -17.63
CA GLU A 752 -8.09 28.38 -16.71
C GLU A 752 -8.23 27.90 -15.26
N THR A 753 -8.74 26.67 -15.05
CA THR A 753 -8.87 26.05 -13.73
C THR A 753 -7.50 25.56 -13.23
N VAL A 754 -6.78 24.80 -14.06
CA VAL A 754 -5.53 24.15 -13.67
C VAL A 754 -4.39 25.17 -13.48
N GLY A 755 -4.36 26.21 -14.32
CA GLY A 755 -3.33 27.26 -14.27
C GLY A 755 -3.36 28.14 -13.03
N ARG A 756 -4.42 28.08 -12.20
CA ARG A 756 -4.47 28.83 -10.92
C ARG A 756 -3.52 28.28 -9.87
N ASP A 757 -3.15 27.00 -9.96
CA ASP A 757 -2.12 26.43 -9.09
C ASP A 757 -0.73 26.74 -9.65
N ALA A 758 0.17 27.24 -8.79
CA ALA A 758 1.48 27.69 -9.23
C ALA A 758 2.36 26.57 -9.81
N PHE A 759 2.22 25.34 -9.32
CA PHE A 759 3.01 24.20 -9.81
C PHE A 759 2.44 23.68 -11.13
N LEU A 760 1.12 23.51 -11.23
CA LEU A 760 0.48 23.09 -12.47
C LEU A 760 0.53 24.16 -13.56
N GLY A 761 0.48 25.44 -13.21
CA GLY A 761 0.69 26.55 -14.14
C GLY A 761 2.07 26.51 -14.82
N ARG A 762 3.13 26.11 -14.08
CA ARG A 762 4.46 25.91 -14.68
C ARG A 762 4.53 24.66 -15.56
N LEU A 763 3.77 23.60 -15.24
CA LEU A 763 3.59 22.45 -16.14
C LEU A 763 2.91 22.88 -17.44
N LEU A 764 1.83 23.67 -17.38
CA LEU A 764 1.15 24.20 -18.56
C LEU A 764 2.10 25.04 -19.42
N ALA A 765 2.80 26.00 -18.80
CA ALA A 765 3.76 26.84 -19.50
C ALA A 765 4.87 26.01 -20.20
N HIS A 766 5.30 24.90 -19.60
CA HIS A 766 6.27 23.99 -20.22
C HIS A 766 5.69 23.30 -21.46
N PHE A 767 4.45 22.82 -21.38
CA PHE A 767 3.74 22.19 -22.50
C PHE A 767 3.43 23.20 -23.62
N GLU A 768 3.08 24.43 -23.29
CA GLU A 768 2.86 25.51 -24.27
C GLU A 768 4.17 25.92 -24.98
N ALA A 769 5.29 25.93 -24.26
CA ALA A 769 6.57 26.35 -24.81
C ALA A 769 7.24 25.29 -25.71
N HIS A 770 7.00 24.00 -25.44
CA HIS A 770 7.72 22.89 -26.09
C HIS A 770 6.81 21.89 -26.83
N GLY A 771 5.50 22.00 -26.68
CA GLY A 771 4.53 21.05 -27.21
C GLY A 771 3.57 21.65 -28.23
N GLU A 772 2.80 20.76 -28.86
CA GLU A 772 1.71 21.13 -29.77
C GLU A 772 0.48 21.57 -28.96
N TYR A 773 -0.09 22.72 -29.29
CA TYR A 773 -1.33 23.20 -28.68
C TYR A 773 -2.53 22.87 -29.57
N SER A 774 -3.63 22.42 -28.98
CA SER A 774 -4.91 22.26 -29.68
C SER A 774 -6.08 22.56 -28.74
N SER A 775 -7.12 23.23 -29.25
CA SER A 775 -8.38 23.34 -28.51
C SER A 775 -9.14 22.01 -28.56
N ALA A 776 -9.75 21.60 -27.46
CA ALA A 776 -10.57 20.39 -27.41
C ALA A 776 -11.78 20.45 -28.36
N ALA A 777 -12.26 21.66 -28.70
CA ALA A 777 -13.33 21.85 -29.68
C ALA A 777 -12.94 21.34 -31.08
N GLU A 778 -11.68 21.49 -31.47
CA GLU A 778 -11.15 21.03 -32.77
C GLU A 778 -11.08 19.50 -32.86
N LEU A 779 -10.95 18.83 -31.71
CA LEU A 779 -10.76 17.39 -31.61
C LEU A 779 -12.07 16.61 -31.50
N VAL A 780 -13.06 17.17 -30.79
CA VAL A 780 -14.28 16.45 -30.46
C VAL A 780 -15.41 16.76 -31.45
N GLY A 781 -15.40 17.93 -32.12
CA GLY A 781 -16.54 18.40 -32.91
C GLY A 781 -17.80 18.59 -32.05
N ASP A 782 -18.73 19.43 -32.49
CA ASP A 782 -20.03 19.59 -31.82
C ASP A 782 -20.87 18.30 -31.84
#